data_AF-A0A6B0RN76-F1
#
_entry.id   AF-A0A6B0RN76-F1
#
_cell.length_a   1.000
_cell.length_b   1.000
_cell.length_c   1.000
_cell.angle_alpha   90.00
_cell.angle_beta   90.00
_cell.angle_gamma   90.00
#
_symmetry.space_group_name_H-M   'P 1'
#
loop_
_entity.id
_entity.type
_entity.pdbx_description
1 polymer ?
#
loop_
_entity_poly.entity_id
_entity_poly.type
_entity_poly.pdbx_seq_one_letter_code
_entity_poly.pdbx_strand_id
1 'polypeptide(L)'
;MSVLTSPRGKVEVVHCRRTETQDIYCIKNLIRKFTQKLFGNLNIIYLLEKANLAITLHNDQEEIMAQATFLDYPNWNIATQDDWVSVFRELDSDIPCTPLNTLFMHLFVAVDEYSVGCCKEIIRTVFKAVLDLHFVFLIVPSCMSLGSTLITVFSQVGYVPSLTNDEDFAVHVCHRHNHYPQLHIRKARVEDHDDLMPIFLHHDTILKETYGEYFLAELIEAQDEENHAVVCEVEGVAVGFMSVCSQVNLELLHKCFDLAPFHGLCIPHQDDILEPPQEFSIHESSDSQLENSSEESQKIVKEPQEAVSLETRESIQRKGTEAAVEEALSPVTSENTGEVKDSEKLSQVSSMVYMGYYISHRSSLSVSLPEDTSSFRPIYKGTSTAFCIQLFFIDEKSLDFMNFVFHLFHDKDFCIISVPHLTPEFVLIQSFVKVVPFNNCTLEQDLYVFHRAGLLKTIKIRLATLLDTPGVEKLVSTLMPCKSILEDLKQYNEARRDPDGTPLQVFVAEVAEQVVGIAVIRNEMDIEYIRSHYNIEDFIYFNHHQREEHGHLYHFVLNPIFRHYTKFFLKEILRLGYKSCLYYPVYPQVKEGKVQSPKAHSLTSALHYLVPVRPRRQIVYPLEKLGINAPSKEVSKDALSYALNHTNRKLSLEPKITVNAKIVVVGASNVGISFLETLVFCSHLKFSNLTLISTYGLPGKKLLGNEQRKFLANDHCYNDRDHELMSLCSWVNVVVAKMTAIDRTAKQVVVSREKVVLYDHLILCTGRQYQGSS
;
A
#
# COMPACT_ATOMS: atom_id res chain seq x y z
N MET A 1 26.04 -5.14 -13.73
CA MET A 1 27.09 -5.45 -14.71
C MET A 1 28.21 -6.16 -13.97
N SER A 2 28.60 -7.34 -14.44
CA SER A 2 29.72 -8.11 -13.87
C SER A 2 30.58 -8.64 -15.02
N VAL A 3 31.88 -8.82 -14.76
CA VAL A 3 32.85 -9.28 -15.77
C VAL A 3 33.19 -10.74 -15.50
N LEU A 4 32.87 -11.63 -16.44
CA LEU A 4 33.17 -13.05 -16.36
C LEU A 4 34.42 -13.37 -17.20
N THR A 5 35.31 -14.20 -16.64
CA THR A 5 36.47 -14.72 -17.38
C THR A 5 36.33 -16.23 -17.53
N SER A 6 36.36 -16.72 -18.76
CA SER A 6 36.36 -18.16 -19.05
C SER A 6 37.69 -18.82 -18.64
N PRO A 7 37.74 -20.16 -18.46
CA PRO A 7 39.00 -20.89 -18.25
C PRO A 7 40.05 -20.73 -19.36
N ARG A 8 39.66 -20.17 -20.52
CA ARG A 8 40.53 -19.88 -21.67
C ARG A 8 40.99 -18.42 -21.72
N GLY A 9 40.65 -17.60 -20.72
CA GLY A 9 41.02 -16.19 -20.64
C GLY A 9 40.17 -15.25 -21.50
N LYS A 10 39.15 -15.74 -22.23
CA LYS A 10 38.16 -14.86 -22.88
C LYS A 10 37.27 -14.22 -21.82
N VAL A 11 37.12 -12.91 -21.91
CA VAL A 11 36.34 -12.08 -21.00
C VAL A 11 35.00 -11.71 -21.66
N GLU A 12 33.92 -11.78 -20.90
CA GLU A 12 32.56 -11.38 -21.29
C GLU A 12 31.97 -10.47 -20.21
N VAL A 13 31.26 -9.42 -20.61
CA VAL A 13 30.47 -8.59 -19.70
C VAL A 13 29.07 -9.18 -19.65
N VAL A 14 28.53 -9.38 -18.44
CA VAL A 14 27.16 -9.87 -18.24
C VAL A 14 26.30 -8.89 -17.45
N HIS A 15 25.04 -8.86 -17.85
CA HIS A 15 23.96 -8.17 -17.19
C HIS A 15 22.94 -9.19 -16.67
N CYS A 16 22.19 -8.77 -15.67
CA CYS A 16 21.26 -9.63 -14.96
C CYS A 16 19.88 -8.99 -14.95
N ARG A 17 18.87 -9.72 -15.43
CA ARG A 17 17.45 -9.33 -15.37
C ARG A 17 16.57 -10.50 -14.92
N ARG A 18 15.31 -10.22 -14.60
CA ARG A 18 14.32 -11.28 -14.38
C ARG A 18 14.07 -12.02 -15.69
N THR A 19 13.80 -13.32 -15.62
CA THR A 19 13.51 -14.12 -16.82
C THR A 19 12.19 -13.70 -17.46
N GLU A 20 12.21 -13.51 -18.78
CA GLU A 20 11.05 -13.14 -19.59
C GLU A 20 10.58 -14.30 -20.47
N THR A 21 9.34 -14.24 -20.97
CA THR A 21 8.78 -15.28 -21.85
C THR A 21 9.59 -15.47 -23.14
N GLN A 22 10.23 -14.41 -23.65
CA GLN A 22 11.10 -14.50 -24.84
C GLN A 22 12.35 -15.38 -24.60
N ASP A 23 12.83 -15.47 -23.36
CA ASP A 23 14.01 -16.26 -23.00
C ASP A 23 13.78 -17.78 -23.17
N ILE A 24 12.52 -18.24 -23.17
CA ILE A 24 12.12 -19.66 -23.13
C ILE A 24 12.75 -20.49 -24.25
N TYR A 25 12.91 -19.93 -25.45
CA TYR A 25 13.54 -20.64 -26.57
C TYR A 25 15.03 -20.90 -26.31
N CYS A 26 15.76 -19.88 -25.88
CA CYS A 26 17.19 -19.98 -25.56
C CYS A 26 17.44 -20.87 -24.34
N ILE A 27 16.60 -20.76 -23.29
CA ILE A 27 16.65 -21.66 -22.12
C ILE A 27 16.52 -23.12 -22.56
N LYS A 28 15.56 -23.44 -23.44
CA LYS A 28 15.38 -24.80 -23.97
C LYS A 28 16.62 -25.30 -24.74
N ASN A 29 17.31 -24.43 -25.48
CA ASN A 29 18.53 -24.79 -26.20
C ASN A 29 19.74 -25.04 -25.27
N LEU A 30 19.76 -24.44 -24.08
CA LEU A 30 20.80 -24.68 -23.06
C LEU A 30 20.56 -25.95 -22.22
N ILE A 31 19.36 -26.54 -22.25
CA ILE A 31 19.04 -27.78 -21.52
C ILE A 31 19.76 -28.97 -22.15
N ARG A 32 20.47 -29.73 -21.31
CA ARG A 32 21.24 -30.90 -21.71
C ARG A 32 20.72 -32.16 -21.00
N LYS A 33 21.15 -33.33 -21.48
CA LYS A 33 20.88 -34.63 -20.81
C LYS A 33 21.34 -34.65 -19.34
N PHE A 34 22.38 -33.88 -18.99
CA PHE A 34 22.84 -33.72 -17.60
C PHE A 34 21.86 -32.87 -16.77
N THR A 35 21.38 -31.74 -17.31
CA THR A 35 20.33 -30.92 -16.69
C THR A 35 19.06 -31.73 -16.41
N GLN A 36 18.59 -32.49 -17.39
CA GLN A 36 17.41 -33.37 -17.27
C GLN A 36 17.58 -34.47 -16.21
N LYS A 37 18.82 -34.91 -15.95
CA LYS A 37 19.15 -35.88 -14.91
C LYS A 37 19.18 -35.28 -13.50
N LEU A 38 19.60 -34.02 -13.35
CA LEU A 38 19.63 -33.32 -12.05
C LEU A 38 18.27 -32.80 -11.62
N PHE A 39 17.51 -32.23 -12.56
CA PHE A 39 16.28 -31.48 -12.28
C PHE A 39 15.01 -32.16 -12.83
N GLY A 40 15.14 -33.31 -13.49
CA GLY A 40 14.03 -34.03 -14.12
C GLY A 40 13.58 -33.45 -15.47
N ASN A 41 12.49 -34.01 -16.00
CA ASN A 41 11.87 -33.56 -17.24
C ASN A 41 10.89 -32.41 -16.98
N LEU A 42 11.41 -31.18 -17.03
CA LEU A 42 10.66 -29.97 -16.67
C LEU A 42 9.94 -29.34 -17.87
N ASN A 43 8.66 -28.98 -17.69
CA ASN A 43 7.99 -28.03 -18.57
C ASN A 43 8.39 -26.60 -18.17
N ILE A 44 9.33 -26.01 -18.92
CA ILE A 44 9.90 -24.69 -18.64
C ILE A 44 8.85 -23.58 -18.58
N ILE A 45 7.79 -23.64 -19.39
CA ILE A 45 6.73 -22.62 -19.39
C ILE A 45 5.96 -22.68 -18.07
N TYR A 46 5.56 -23.89 -17.66
CA TYR A 46 4.88 -24.13 -16.37
C TYR A 46 5.77 -23.76 -15.17
N LEU A 47 7.06 -24.12 -15.21
CA LEU A 47 8.00 -23.82 -14.13
C LEU A 47 8.20 -22.32 -13.95
N LEU A 48 8.41 -21.57 -15.04
CA LEU A 48 8.51 -20.10 -14.99
C LEU A 48 7.17 -19.45 -14.60
N GLU A 49 6.03 -20.07 -14.91
CA GLU A 49 4.72 -19.58 -14.49
C GLU A 49 4.51 -19.65 -12.98
N LYS A 50 4.97 -20.73 -12.34
CA LYS A 50 4.83 -20.93 -10.89
C LYS A 50 6.02 -20.39 -10.07
N ALA A 51 7.09 -19.90 -10.71
CA ALA A 51 8.31 -19.43 -10.06
C ALA A 51 8.06 -18.26 -9.09
N ASN A 52 8.74 -18.26 -7.94
CA ASN A 52 8.80 -17.09 -7.07
C ASN A 52 9.84 -16.08 -7.60
N LEU A 53 10.98 -16.59 -8.10
CA LEU A 53 12.04 -15.80 -8.70
C LEU A 53 12.69 -16.57 -9.84
N ALA A 54 12.88 -15.93 -10.99
CA ALA A 54 13.62 -16.47 -12.13
C ALA A 54 14.56 -15.39 -12.67
N ILE A 55 15.81 -15.75 -12.91
CA ILE A 55 16.89 -14.82 -13.28
C ILE A 55 17.57 -15.31 -14.55
N THR A 56 17.75 -14.40 -15.50
CA THR A 56 18.49 -14.60 -16.75
C THR A 56 19.74 -13.69 -16.76
N LEU A 57 20.89 -14.28 -17.08
CA LEU A 57 22.10 -13.54 -17.43
C LEU A 57 22.23 -13.45 -18.95
N HIS A 58 22.55 -12.26 -19.46
CA HIS A 58 22.85 -12.04 -20.88
C HIS A 58 24.11 -11.17 -21.06
N ASN A 59 24.73 -11.25 -22.23
CA ASN A 59 25.84 -10.37 -22.61
C ASN A 59 25.35 -9.04 -23.21
N ASP A 60 26.30 -8.18 -23.64
CA ASP A 60 26.02 -6.91 -24.30
C ASP A 60 25.30 -7.05 -25.66
N GLN A 61 25.29 -8.26 -26.23
CA GLN A 61 24.59 -8.63 -27.47
C GLN A 61 23.20 -9.23 -27.20
N GLU A 62 22.71 -9.17 -25.95
CA GLU A 62 21.46 -9.79 -25.46
C GLU A 62 21.38 -11.33 -25.58
N GLU A 63 22.50 -12.00 -25.86
CA GLU A 63 22.57 -13.46 -25.89
C GLU A 63 22.53 -14.04 -24.47
N ILE A 64 21.70 -15.06 -24.27
CA ILE A 64 21.47 -15.64 -22.94
C ILE A 64 22.62 -16.59 -22.55
N MET A 65 23.36 -16.17 -21.53
CA MET A 65 24.55 -16.85 -21.01
C MET A 65 24.21 -17.89 -19.94
N ALA A 66 23.19 -17.62 -19.12
CA ALA A 66 22.67 -18.54 -18.11
C ALA A 66 21.27 -18.18 -17.63
N GLN A 67 20.58 -19.13 -17.01
CA GLN A 67 19.28 -18.93 -16.39
C GLN A 67 19.12 -19.83 -15.16
N ALA A 68 18.46 -19.33 -14.12
CA ALA A 68 18.07 -20.12 -12.96
C ALA A 68 16.67 -19.77 -12.43
N THR A 69 15.96 -20.78 -11.92
CA THR A 69 14.60 -20.65 -11.39
C THR A 69 14.51 -21.13 -9.95
N PHE A 70 13.83 -20.36 -9.10
CA PHE A 70 13.73 -20.56 -7.67
C PHE A 70 12.28 -20.54 -7.18
N LEU A 71 11.94 -21.50 -6.31
CA LEU A 71 10.61 -21.65 -5.71
C LEU A 71 10.70 -21.81 -4.17
N ASP A 72 9.55 -21.69 -3.51
CA ASP A 72 9.39 -21.75 -2.04
C ASP A 72 9.17 -23.16 -1.44
N TYR A 73 9.45 -24.20 -2.23
CA TYR A 73 9.36 -25.61 -1.84
C TYR A 73 10.37 -26.46 -2.63
N PRO A 74 10.71 -27.68 -2.16
CA PRO A 74 11.56 -28.65 -2.85
C PRO A 74 11.27 -28.88 -4.34
N ASN A 75 12.32 -29.12 -5.13
CA ASN A 75 12.22 -29.47 -6.56
C ASN A 75 11.93 -30.95 -6.84
N TRP A 76 12.00 -31.79 -5.80
CA TRP A 76 11.65 -33.22 -5.82
C TRP A 76 10.67 -33.52 -4.69
N ASN A 77 9.91 -34.61 -4.82
CA ASN A 77 8.90 -35.05 -3.85
C ASN A 77 9.50 -35.68 -2.58
N ILE A 78 10.47 -35.00 -1.94
CA ILE A 78 11.03 -35.39 -0.64
C ILE A 78 10.20 -34.88 0.54
N ALA A 79 9.40 -33.83 0.32
CA ALA A 79 8.49 -33.26 1.31
C ALA A 79 7.33 -32.56 0.59
N THR A 80 6.20 -32.39 1.28
CA THR A 80 5.09 -31.59 0.76
C THR A 80 5.41 -30.10 0.79
N GLN A 81 4.66 -29.31 0.02
CA GLN A 81 4.91 -27.87 -0.06
C GLN A 81 4.68 -27.15 1.29
N ASP A 82 3.80 -27.67 2.14
CA ASP A 82 3.47 -27.12 3.45
C ASP A 82 4.45 -27.51 4.56
N ASP A 83 4.94 -28.76 4.60
CA ASP A 83 5.67 -29.34 5.74
C ASP A 83 7.19 -29.56 5.54
N TRP A 84 7.78 -29.08 4.44
CA TRP A 84 9.22 -29.27 4.18
C TRP A 84 10.15 -28.79 5.31
N VAL A 85 9.74 -27.81 6.11
CA VAL A 85 10.51 -27.27 7.23
C VAL A 85 10.79 -28.32 8.30
N SER A 86 9.87 -29.26 8.51
CA SER A 86 10.00 -30.34 9.51
C SER A 86 11.10 -31.32 9.08
N VAL A 87 11.02 -31.81 7.83
CA VAL A 87 12.00 -32.71 7.22
C VAL A 87 13.42 -32.11 7.21
N PHE A 88 13.56 -30.82 6.92
CA PHE A 88 14.88 -30.17 6.88
C PHE A 88 15.47 -29.92 8.26
N ARG A 89 14.63 -29.74 9.30
CA ARG A 89 15.10 -29.63 10.70
C ARG A 89 15.53 -30.98 11.28
N GLU A 90 14.92 -32.08 10.83
CA GLU A 90 15.35 -33.44 11.17
C GLU A 90 16.66 -33.83 10.48
N LEU A 91 16.90 -33.30 9.26
CA LEU A 91 18.15 -33.50 8.52
C LEU A 91 19.33 -32.78 9.20
N ASP A 92 19.15 -31.52 9.59
CA ASP A 92 20.16 -30.72 10.27
C ASP A 92 19.51 -29.67 11.18
N SER A 93 19.64 -29.84 12.50
CA SER A 93 19.09 -28.93 13.50
C SER A 93 19.82 -27.59 13.58
N ASP A 94 21.06 -27.53 13.10
CA ASP A 94 21.94 -26.37 13.23
C ASP A 94 21.73 -25.37 12.08
N ILE A 95 20.95 -25.74 11.07
CA ILE A 95 20.50 -24.85 9.98
C ILE A 95 19.09 -24.31 10.31
N PRO A 96 18.95 -23.04 10.77
CA PRO A 96 17.66 -22.43 11.09
C PRO A 96 16.90 -21.99 9.83
N CYS A 97 16.55 -22.94 8.97
CA CYS A 97 15.76 -22.72 7.78
C CYS A 97 14.28 -22.42 8.12
N THR A 98 13.73 -21.45 7.41
CA THR A 98 12.33 -21.02 7.51
C THR A 98 11.79 -20.63 6.12
N PRO A 99 10.46 -20.62 5.91
CA PRO A 99 9.89 -20.17 4.64
C PRO A 99 10.17 -18.71 4.27
N LEU A 100 10.57 -17.89 5.26
CA LEU A 100 11.01 -16.50 5.07
C LEU A 100 12.43 -16.47 4.47
N ASN A 101 13.36 -17.24 5.04
CA ASN A 101 14.80 -17.13 4.75
C ASN A 101 15.34 -18.17 3.74
N THR A 102 14.45 -18.96 3.12
CA THR A 102 14.82 -20.10 2.27
C THR A 102 14.11 -20.09 0.90
N LEU A 103 14.85 -20.48 -0.14
CA LEU A 103 14.35 -20.83 -1.47
C LEU A 103 15.05 -22.10 -1.99
N PHE A 104 14.46 -22.74 -2.99
CA PHE A 104 14.96 -23.95 -3.63
C PHE A 104 15.27 -23.69 -5.10
N MET A 105 16.43 -24.13 -5.59
CA MET A 105 16.79 -24.08 -7.00
C MET A 105 16.14 -25.23 -7.77
N HIS A 106 15.19 -24.90 -8.66
CA HIS A 106 14.47 -25.88 -9.48
C HIS A 106 15.07 -26.08 -10.87
N LEU A 107 15.85 -25.11 -11.35
CA LEU A 107 16.54 -25.18 -12.63
C LEU A 107 17.81 -24.34 -12.59
N PHE A 108 18.87 -24.83 -13.21
CA PHE A 108 20.04 -24.06 -13.61
C PHE A 108 20.53 -24.53 -14.99
N VAL A 109 20.71 -23.58 -15.91
CA VAL A 109 21.34 -23.79 -17.22
C VAL A 109 22.33 -22.68 -17.52
N ALA A 110 23.44 -23.00 -18.20
CA ALA A 110 24.46 -22.04 -18.58
C ALA A 110 25.25 -22.51 -19.80
N VAL A 111 25.90 -21.57 -20.49
CA VAL A 111 26.98 -21.84 -21.45
C VAL A 111 28.19 -22.37 -20.70
N ASP A 112 28.72 -23.54 -21.09
CA ASP A 112 29.79 -24.25 -20.37
C ASP A 112 30.98 -23.36 -20.00
N GLU A 113 31.47 -22.59 -20.99
CA GLU A 113 32.69 -21.78 -20.90
C GLU A 113 32.65 -20.73 -19.78
N TYR A 114 31.46 -20.30 -19.37
CA TYR A 114 31.24 -19.29 -18.33
C TYR A 114 30.42 -19.81 -17.14
N SER A 115 30.05 -21.09 -17.15
CA SER A 115 29.05 -21.69 -16.24
C SER A 115 29.32 -21.41 -14.75
N VAL A 116 30.58 -21.50 -14.29
CA VAL A 116 30.98 -21.20 -12.91
C VAL A 116 30.77 -19.72 -12.56
N GLY A 117 31.20 -18.81 -13.44
CA GLY A 117 31.02 -17.37 -13.25
C GLY A 117 29.54 -16.98 -13.25
N CYS A 118 28.78 -17.49 -14.21
CA CYS A 118 27.33 -17.32 -14.28
C CYS A 118 26.61 -17.82 -13.01
N CYS A 119 27.00 -18.98 -12.48
CA CYS A 119 26.37 -19.54 -11.28
C CYS A 119 26.60 -18.65 -10.06
N LYS A 120 27.84 -18.18 -9.86
CA LYS A 120 28.20 -17.26 -8.77
C LYS A 120 27.47 -15.92 -8.88
N GLU A 121 27.38 -15.33 -10.08
CA GLU A 121 26.68 -14.05 -10.27
C GLU A 121 25.16 -14.17 -10.11
N ILE A 122 24.55 -15.28 -10.55
CA ILE A 122 23.13 -15.56 -10.28
C ILE A 122 22.88 -15.66 -8.78
N ILE A 123 23.65 -16.47 -8.04
CA ILE A 123 23.49 -16.62 -6.60
C ILE A 123 23.71 -15.30 -5.85
N ARG A 124 24.72 -14.52 -6.26
CA ARG A 124 24.95 -13.16 -5.76
C ARG A 124 23.73 -12.26 -6.01
N THR A 125 23.15 -12.28 -7.21
CA THR A 125 21.95 -11.49 -7.51
C THR A 125 20.72 -11.94 -6.73
N VAL A 126 20.51 -13.26 -6.55
CA VAL A 126 19.39 -13.82 -5.76
C VAL A 126 19.44 -13.30 -4.33
N PHE A 127 20.61 -13.36 -3.67
CA PHE A 127 20.78 -12.83 -2.33
C PHE A 127 20.65 -11.30 -2.27
N LYS A 128 21.07 -10.55 -3.31
CA LYS A 128 20.82 -9.10 -3.38
C LYS A 128 19.33 -8.77 -3.49
N ALA A 129 18.59 -9.50 -4.31
CA ALA A 129 17.19 -9.26 -4.61
C ALA A 129 16.24 -9.65 -3.46
N VAL A 130 16.60 -10.64 -2.65
CA VAL A 130 15.79 -11.11 -1.51
C VAL A 130 16.59 -10.91 -0.21
N LEU A 131 16.24 -9.86 0.53
CA LEU A 131 17.00 -9.40 1.71
C LEU A 131 16.99 -10.44 2.85
N ASP A 132 15.83 -11.03 3.15
CA ASP A 132 15.67 -12.02 4.21
C ASP A 132 16.24 -13.41 3.87
N LEU A 133 16.62 -13.65 2.61
CA LEU A 133 17.09 -14.95 2.15
C LEU A 133 18.49 -15.25 2.70
N HIS A 134 18.62 -16.32 3.48
CA HIS A 134 19.89 -16.78 4.04
C HIS A 134 20.39 -18.08 3.39
N PHE A 135 19.46 -18.93 2.92
CA PHE A 135 19.75 -20.26 2.39
C PHE A 135 19.10 -20.46 1.01
N VAL A 136 19.87 -21.01 0.07
CA VAL A 136 19.31 -21.62 -1.14
C VAL A 136 19.62 -23.12 -1.08
N PHE A 137 18.60 -23.97 -1.16
CA PHE A 137 18.78 -25.42 -1.24
C PHE A 137 18.71 -25.92 -2.68
N LEU A 138 19.40 -27.03 -2.92
CA LEU A 138 19.38 -27.79 -4.15
C LEU A 138 19.32 -29.28 -3.81
N ILE A 139 18.29 -29.96 -4.33
CA ILE A 139 18.05 -31.38 -4.09
C ILE A 139 18.28 -32.12 -5.42
N VAL A 140 19.09 -33.17 -5.40
CA VAL A 140 19.44 -33.97 -6.58
C VAL A 140 19.41 -35.46 -6.26
N PRO A 141 19.12 -36.35 -7.23
CA PRO A 141 19.19 -37.80 -6.99
C PRO A 141 20.59 -38.19 -6.50
N SER A 142 20.68 -39.02 -5.45
CA SER A 142 21.95 -39.45 -4.82
C SER A 142 22.94 -40.12 -5.79
N CYS A 143 22.44 -40.69 -6.89
CA CYS A 143 23.24 -41.31 -7.95
C CYS A 143 23.92 -40.30 -8.90
N MET A 144 23.65 -38.99 -8.76
CA MET A 144 24.22 -37.91 -9.59
C MET A 144 25.18 -37.04 -8.78
N SER A 145 26.24 -36.55 -9.43
CA SER A 145 27.06 -35.47 -8.88
C SER A 145 26.59 -34.11 -9.40
N LEU A 146 26.78 -33.05 -8.60
CA LEU A 146 26.47 -31.66 -8.97
C LEU A 146 27.23 -31.12 -10.20
N GLY A 147 28.24 -31.85 -10.68
CA GLY A 147 29.16 -31.37 -11.70
C GLY A 147 30.10 -30.28 -11.18
N SER A 148 31.05 -29.86 -12.01
CA SER A 148 32.09 -28.88 -11.67
C SER A 148 31.57 -27.46 -11.39
N THR A 149 30.32 -27.17 -11.72
CA THR A 149 29.74 -25.81 -11.62
C THR A 149 29.04 -25.61 -10.28
N LEU A 150 28.00 -26.39 -10.00
CA LEU A 150 27.15 -26.21 -8.82
C LEU A 150 27.90 -26.52 -7.51
N ILE A 151 28.87 -27.46 -7.55
CA ILE A 151 29.72 -27.79 -6.40
C ILE A 151 30.62 -26.62 -5.93
N THR A 152 30.78 -25.55 -6.73
CA THR A 152 31.53 -24.35 -6.32
C THR A 152 30.74 -23.37 -5.46
N VAL A 153 29.45 -23.65 -5.25
CA VAL A 153 28.47 -22.75 -4.61
C VAL A 153 27.60 -23.48 -3.58
N PHE A 154 27.45 -24.80 -3.71
CA PHE A 154 26.64 -25.66 -2.86
C PHE A 154 27.51 -26.69 -2.10
N SER A 155 27.32 -26.76 -0.78
CA SER A 155 27.87 -27.81 0.09
C SER A 155 26.80 -28.87 0.39
N GLN A 156 27.18 -30.15 0.40
CA GLN A 156 26.26 -31.23 0.77
C GLN A 156 25.99 -31.24 2.28
N VAL A 157 24.72 -31.37 2.67
CA VAL A 157 24.28 -31.46 4.08
C VAL A 157 24.04 -32.92 4.46
N GLY A 158 23.29 -33.66 3.63
CA GLY A 158 22.95 -35.05 3.91
C GLY A 158 22.07 -35.67 2.83
N TYR A 159 21.32 -36.72 3.21
CA TYR A 159 20.42 -37.46 2.33
C TYR A 159 19.01 -37.51 2.92
N VAL A 160 18.00 -37.44 2.06
CA VAL A 160 16.58 -37.54 2.43
C VAL A 160 15.90 -38.53 1.47
N PRO A 161 15.11 -39.49 1.96
CA PRO A 161 14.36 -40.41 1.10
C PRO A 161 13.21 -39.70 0.37
N SER A 162 12.81 -40.19 -0.80
CA SER A 162 11.62 -39.69 -1.50
C SER A 162 10.32 -40.21 -0.88
N LEU A 163 9.26 -39.42 -0.93
CA LEU A 163 7.90 -39.83 -0.52
C LEU A 163 7.27 -40.85 -1.49
N THR A 164 7.79 -40.99 -2.72
CA THR A 164 7.16 -41.80 -3.78
C THR A 164 8.04 -42.89 -4.36
N ASN A 165 9.36 -42.85 -4.15
CA ASN A 165 10.35 -43.72 -4.79
C ASN A 165 11.36 -44.24 -3.76
N ASP A 166 11.90 -45.45 -3.97
CA ASP A 166 13.04 -46.00 -3.21
C ASP A 166 14.40 -45.35 -3.57
N GLU A 167 14.41 -44.11 -4.08
CA GLU A 167 15.64 -43.37 -4.39
C GLU A 167 15.90 -42.30 -3.33
N ASP A 168 17.09 -42.34 -2.72
CA ASP A 168 17.59 -41.29 -1.83
C ASP A 168 18.00 -40.05 -2.63
N PHE A 169 17.76 -38.86 -2.07
CA PHE A 169 18.12 -37.58 -2.63
C PHE A 169 19.19 -36.90 -1.78
N ALA A 170 20.25 -36.42 -2.42
CA ALA A 170 21.29 -35.63 -1.77
C ALA A 170 20.86 -34.16 -1.66
N VAL A 171 20.81 -33.66 -0.43
CA VAL A 171 20.44 -32.27 -0.12
C VAL A 171 21.71 -31.43 0.00
N HIS A 172 21.75 -30.32 -0.73
CA HIS A 172 22.85 -29.37 -0.72
C HIS A 172 22.35 -27.97 -0.38
N VAL A 173 23.16 -27.20 0.32
CA VAL A 173 22.87 -25.85 0.77
C VAL A 173 23.89 -24.87 0.22
N CYS A 174 23.44 -23.68 -0.13
CA CYS A 174 24.25 -22.51 -0.45
C CYS A 174 23.93 -21.42 0.59
N HIS A 175 24.94 -21.00 1.35
CA HIS A 175 24.80 -20.01 2.42
C HIS A 175 25.10 -18.60 1.92
N ARG A 176 24.26 -17.62 2.29
CA ARG A 176 24.46 -16.20 1.95
C ARG A 176 25.86 -15.69 2.32
N HIS A 177 26.39 -16.07 3.49
CA HIS A 177 27.67 -15.57 4.00
C HIS A 177 28.89 -15.99 3.14
N ASN A 178 28.77 -17.02 2.31
CA ASN A 178 29.83 -17.42 1.36
C ASN A 178 29.89 -16.53 0.11
N HIS A 179 28.87 -15.69 -0.11
CA HIS A 179 28.72 -14.84 -1.30
C HIS A 179 28.54 -13.36 -0.99
N TYR A 180 28.22 -13.04 0.28
CA TYR A 180 28.12 -11.69 0.81
C TYR A 180 28.83 -11.61 2.17
N PRO A 181 29.78 -10.68 2.37
CA PRO A 181 30.41 -10.50 3.67
C PRO A 181 29.36 -10.14 4.72
N GLN A 182 29.55 -10.62 5.95
CA GLN A 182 28.73 -10.19 7.08
C GLN A 182 29.13 -8.76 7.45
N LEU A 183 28.14 -7.89 7.66
CA LEU A 183 28.40 -6.52 8.09
C LEU A 183 28.66 -6.52 9.59
N HIS A 184 29.74 -5.86 10.03
CA HIS A 184 29.93 -5.52 11.43
C HIS A 184 29.45 -4.10 11.68
N ILE A 185 28.86 -3.83 12.84
CA ILE A 185 28.31 -2.51 13.16
C ILE A 185 28.80 -2.09 14.54
N ARG A 186 29.29 -0.86 14.61
CA ARG A 186 29.87 -0.25 15.82
C ARG A 186 29.60 1.26 15.85
N LYS A 187 29.88 1.89 16.98
CA LYS A 187 29.93 3.36 17.05
C LYS A 187 31.02 3.91 16.10
N ALA A 188 30.73 5.06 15.51
CA ALA A 188 31.64 5.78 14.65
C ALA A 188 32.82 6.35 15.45
N ARG A 189 33.98 6.48 14.78
CA ARG A 189 35.22 7.10 15.25
C ARG A 189 35.63 8.15 14.24
N VAL A 190 36.38 9.16 14.67
CA VAL A 190 36.85 10.25 13.78
C VAL A 190 37.70 9.70 12.63
N GLU A 191 38.43 8.61 12.87
CA GLU A 191 39.18 7.84 11.86
C GLU A 191 38.32 7.35 10.69
N ASP A 192 37.01 7.10 10.91
CA ASP A 192 36.11 6.62 9.86
C ASP A 192 35.75 7.71 8.82
N HIS A 193 36.10 8.99 9.07
CA HIS A 193 35.80 10.11 8.17
C HIS A 193 36.38 9.92 6.77
N ASP A 194 37.66 9.51 6.67
CA ASP A 194 38.35 9.32 5.40
C ASP A 194 37.72 8.22 4.54
N ASP A 195 37.27 7.12 5.17
CA ASP A 195 36.57 6.01 4.51
C ASP A 195 35.16 6.39 4.03
N LEU A 196 34.44 7.17 4.84
CA LEU A 196 33.05 7.54 4.58
C LEU A 196 32.92 8.71 3.59
N MET A 197 33.91 9.60 3.50
CA MET A 197 33.84 10.80 2.66
C MET A 197 33.62 10.48 1.16
N PRO A 198 34.31 9.50 0.53
CA PRO A 198 34.02 9.09 -0.85
C PRO A 198 32.58 8.61 -1.05
N ILE A 199 32.01 7.91 -0.07
CA ILE A 199 30.65 7.36 -0.11
C ILE A 199 29.63 8.50 0.03
N PHE A 200 29.85 9.41 0.98
CA PHE A 200 29.02 10.61 1.17
C PHE A 200 28.97 11.48 -0.09
N LEU A 201 30.14 11.76 -0.70
CA LEU A 201 30.25 12.53 -1.94
C LEU A 201 29.61 11.86 -3.15
N HIS A 202 29.48 10.53 -3.16
CA HIS A 202 28.79 9.79 -4.22
C HIS A 202 27.26 9.94 -4.13
N HIS A 203 26.72 10.02 -2.90
CA HIS A 203 25.28 10.11 -2.69
C HIS A 203 24.72 11.53 -2.75
N ASP A 204 25.44 12.54 -2.27
CA ASP A 204 24.92 13.92 -2.25
C ASP A 204 26.02 15.00 -2.36
N THR A 205 26.06 15.69 -3.51
CA THR A 205 26.95 16.83 -3.71
C THR A 205 26.43 18.13 -3.08
N ILE A 206 25.13 18.23 -2.80
CA ILE A 206 24.46 19.43 -2.27
C ILE A 206 24.73 19.56 -0.77
N LEU A 207 24.75 18.44 -0.03
CA LEU A 207 25.09 18.46 1.40
C LEU A 207 26.53 18.95 1.65
N LYS A 208 27.48 18.66 0.76
CA LYS A 208 28.84 19.19 0.86
C LYS A 208 28.88 20.72 0.74
N GLU A 209 28.13 21.28 -0.20
CA GLU A 209 28.01 22.74 -0.38
C GLU A 209 27.26 23.42 0.78
N THR A 210 26.36 22.68 1.46
CA THR A 210 25.51 23.22 2.53
C THR A 210 26.19 23.18 3.90
N TYR A 211 26.95 22.12 4.21
CA TYR A 211 27.49 21.86 5.56
C TYR A 211 29.03 21.80 5.63
N GLY A 212 29.75 21.79 4.50
CA GLY A 212 31.21 21.82 4.46
C GLY A 212 31.90 20.45 4.66
N GLU A 213 33.23 20.44 4.57
CA GLU A 213 34.03 19.20 4.51
C GLU A 213 34.19 18.47 5.85
N TYR A 214 33.97 19.18 6.97
CA TYR A 214 34.15 18.66 8.33
C TYR A 214 32.85 18.22 9.01
N PHE A 215 31.68 18.44 8.40
CA PHE A 215 30.36 18.14 8.96
C PHE A 215 30.23 16.71 9.52
N LEU A 216 30.75 15.73 8.80
CA LEU A 216 30.70 14.33 9.23
C LEU A 216 31.59 14.06 10.45
N ALA A 217 32.74 14.74 10.56
CA ALA A 217 33.61 14.65 11.74
C ALA A 217 32.94 15.32 12.94
N GLU A 218 32.34 16.50 12.76
CA GLU A 218 31.60 17.20 13.83
C GLU A 218 30.43 16.35 14.36
N LEU A 219 29.67 15.66 13.49
CA LEU A 219 28.62 14.71 13.90
C LEU A 219 29.16 13.50 14.67
N ILE A 220 30.38 13.03 14.34
CA ILE A 220 31.02 11.91 15.01
C ILE A 220 31.62 12.33 16.36
N GLU A 221 32.13 13.56 16.48
CA GLU A 221 32.63 14.14 17.72
C GLU A 221 31.52 14.53 18.70
N ALA A 222 30.37 15.02 18.19
CA ALA A 222 29.21 15.44 18.97
C ALA A 222 28.33 14.28 19.48
N GLN A 223 28.89 13.08 19.65
CA GLN A 223 28.16 11.94 20.25
C GLN A 223 28.01 12.10 21.76
N ASP A 224 26.78 12.02 22.26
CA ASP A 224 26.42 12.12 23.67
C ASP A 224 25.43 11.00 24.08
N GLU A 225 24.57 11.22 25.08
CA GLU A 225 23.53 10.26 25.51
C GLU A 225 22.28 10.29 24.61
N GLU A 226 22.05 11.37 23.87
CA GLU A 226 20.88 11.59 23.00
C GLU A 226 21.21 11.42 21.52
N ASN A 227 22.47 11.67 21.13
CA ASN A 227 22.99 11.68 19.77
C ASN A 227 24.05 10.58 19.61
N HIS A 228 23.88 9.71 18.60
CA HIS A 228 24.84 8.65 18.33
C HIS A 228 25.14 8.55 16.83
N ALA A 229 26.42 8.35 16.51
CA ALA A 229 26.90 8.07 15.17
C ALA A 229 27.36 6.61 15.08
N VAL A 230 26.88 5.89 14.07
CA VAL A 230 27.07 4.45 13.91
C VAL A 230 27.62 4.18 12.52
N VAL A 231 28.63 3.32 12.42
CA VAL A 231 29.19 2.87 11.14
C VAL A 231 28.97 1.38 10.92
N CYS A 232 28.89 1.03 9.64
CA CYS A 232 28.99 -0.34 9.16
C CYS A 232 30.40 -0.57 8.62
N GLU A 233 31.06 -1.63 9.07
CA GLU A 233 32.42 -2.01 8.71
C GLU A 233 32.44 -3.35 7.96
N VAL A 234 33.28 -3.43 6.92
CA VAL A 234 33.62 -4.66 6.20
C VAL A 234 35.14 -4.74 6.07
N GLU A 235 35.73 -5.82 6.57
CA GLU A 235 37.18 -6.09 6.50
C GLU A 235 38.08 -4.95 7.03
N GLY A 236 37.58 -4.16 7.99
CA GLY A 236 38.28 -3.02 8.60
C GLY A 236 37.93 -1.65 8.03
N VAL A 237 37.17 -1.57 6.93
CA VAL A 237 36.83 -0.33 6.21
C VAL A 237 35.37 0.07 6.48
N ALA A 238 35.10 1.34 6.73
CA ALA A 238 33.74 1.86 6.91
C ALA A 238 33.00 1.99 5.56
N VAL A 239 31.90 1.25 5.38
CA VAL A 239 31.12 1.17 4.14
C VAL A 239 29.72 1.80 4.22
N GLY A 240 29.38 2.40 5.35
CA GLY A 240 28.14 3.15 5.54
C GLY A 240 27.99 3.74 6.93
N PHE A 241 27.08 4.70 7.05
CA PHE A 241 26.93 5.57 8.22
C PHE A 241 25.45 5.82 8.56
N MET A 242 25.16 5.95 9.85
CA MET A 242 23.87 6.36 10.38
C MET A 242 24.07 7.29 11.59
N SER A 243 23.51 8.50 11.53
CA SER A 243 23.38 9.40 12.69
C SER A 243 21.94 9.38 13.20
N VAL A 244 21.77 9.23 14.52
CA VAL A 244 20.48 9.12 15.20
C VAL A 244 20.41 10.03 16.43
N CYS A 245 19.21 10.54 16.70
CA CYS A 245 18.94 11.49 17.78
C CYS A 245 17.63 11.16 18.50
N SER A 246 17.63 11.20 19.84
CA SER A 246 16.42 10.96 20.66
C SER A 246 15.45 12.16 20.70
N GLN A 247 15.90 13.36 20.35
CA GLN A 247 15.06 14.56 20.35
C GLN A 247 14.13 14.60 19.12
N VAL A 248 12.84 14.38 19.36
CA VAL A 248 11.79 14.40 18.32
C VAL A 248 10.70 15.43 18.68
N ASN A 249 10.40 16.34 17.75
CA ASN A 249 9.29 17.30 17.90
C ASN A 249 7.93 16.61 17.65
N LEU A 250 7.46 15.83 18.63
CA LEU A 250 6.18 15.12 18.55
C LEU A 250 4.98 16.07 18.36
N GLU A 251 5.01 17.28 18.93
CA GLU A 251 3.93 18.26 18.74
C GLU A 251 3.68 18.61 17.28
N LEU A 252 4.76 18.79 16.51
CA LEU A 252 4.65 19.03 15.06
C LEU A 252 4.10 17.78 14.36
N LEU A 253 4.58 16.59 14.72
CA LEU A 253 4.14 15.34 14.10
C LEU A 253 2.65 15.06 14.38
N HIS A 254 2.16 15.21 15.61
CA HIS A 254 0.73 15.09 15.96
C HIS A 254 -0.15 16.13 15.24
N LYS A 255 0.40 17.30 14.89
CA LYS A 255 -0.31 18.34 14.11
C LYS A 255 -0.38 18.01 12.61
N CYS A 256 0.54 17.18 12.10
CA CYS A 256 0.77 16.96 10.66
C CYS A 256 0.41 15.56 10.14
N PHE A 257 0.47 14.52 10.98
CA PHE A 257 0.36 13.12 10.56
C PHE A 257 -0.62 12.31 11.43
N ASP A 258 -1.32 11.36 10.81
CA ASP A 258 -2.15 10.39 11.52
C ASP A 258 -1.28 9.30 12.18
N LEU A 259 -0.98 9.54 13.46
CA LEU A 259 -0.20 8.64 14.30
C LEU A 259 -1.08 7.73 15.19
N ALA A 260 -2.40 7.70 14.97
CA ALA A 260 -3.31 6.83 15.75
C ALA A 260 -2.96 5.34 15.67
N PRO A 261 -2.52 4.77 14.52
CA PRO A 261 -2.10 3.36 14.44
C PRO A 261 -0.85 3.01 15.27
N PHE A 262 -0.12 4.01 15.76
CA PHE A 262 1.10 3.87 16.57
C PHE A 262 0.98 4.53 17.95
N HIS A 263 -0.25 4.79 18.41
CA HIS A 263 -0.53 5.45 19.69
C HIS A 263 0.25 6.77 19.88
N GLY A 264 0.36 7.57 18.83
CA GLY A 264 1.06 8.85 18.89
C GLY A 264 2.58 8.76 19.05
N LEU A 265 3.17 7.55 18.95
CA LEU A 265 4.58 7.26 19.29
C LEU A 265 4.89 7.45 20.79
N CYS A 266 3.87 7.28 21.64
CA CYS A 266 3.94 7.40 23.09
C CYS A 266 3.52 6.10 23.80
N ILE A 267 3.93 5.93 25.06
CA ILE A 267 3.38 4.87 25.93
C ILE A 267 1.90 5.20 26.23
N PRO A 268 0.96 4.24 26.18
CA PRO A 268 -0.43 4.49 26.57
C PRO A 268 -0.59 4.99 28.01
N HIS A 269 -1.36 6.08 28.17
CA HIS A 269 -1.62 6.74 29.44
C HIS A 269 -3.13 6.81 29.73
N GLN A 270 -3.52 6.89 31.00
CA GLN A 270 -4.94 6.91 31.41
C GLN A 270 -5.66 8.21 30.99
N ASP A 271 -4.91 9.30 30.87
CA ASP A 271 -5.41 10.63 30.45
C ASP A 271 -5.38 10.85 28.92
N ASP A 272 -5.14 9.79 28.12
CA ASP A 272 -5.16 9.88 26.66
C ASP A 272 -6.58 10.08 26.13
N ILE A 273 -6.78 11.10 25.29
CA ILE A 273 -8.08 11.40 24.68
C ILE A 273 -8.07 10.85 23.26
N LEU A 274 -8.60 9.62 23.09
CA LEU A 274 -8.54 8.87 21.83
C LEU A 274 -9.82 8.94 20.99
N GLU A 275 -10.95 9.29 21.59
CA GLU A 275 -12.25 9.42 20.94
C GLU A 275 -12.77 10.86 21.05
N PRO A 276 -13.54 11.35 20.06
CA PRO A 276 -14.23 12.64 20.19
C PRO A 276 -15.22 12.60 21.36
N PRO A 277 -15.33 13.69 22.16
CA PRO A 277 -16.39 13.80 23.15
C PRO A 277 -17.74 13.59 22.50
N GLN A 278 -18.53 12.63 23.02
CA GLN A 278 -19.90 12.44 22.53
C GLN A 278 -20.72 13.68 22.89
N GLU A 279 -21.16 14.42 21.87
CA GLU A 279 -22.14 15.48 22.06
C GLU A 279 -23.44 14.84 22.58
N PHE A 280 -23.81 15.16 23.82
CA PHE A 280 -25.10 14.76 24.38
C PHE A 280 -26.21 15.47 23.60
N SER A 281 -26.75 14.81 22.57
CA SER A 281 -28.00 15.22 21.95
C SER A 281 -29.11 15.14 23.00
N ILE A 282 -29.54 16.30 23.49
CA ILE A 282 -30.71 16.42 24.36
C ILE A 282 -31.90 15.86 23.57
N HIS A 283 -32.36 14.67 23.95
CA HIS A 283 -33.60 14.13 23.44
C HIS A 283 -34.76 14.99 23.94
N GLU A 284 -35.32 15.82 23.06
CA GLU A 284 -36.68 16.30 23.23
C GLU A 284 -37.62 15.08 23.19
N SER A 285 -38.07 14.66 24.37
CA SER A 285 -39.04 13.58 24.53
C SER A 285 -40.42 14.06 24.06
N SER A 286 -40.76 13.73 22.82
CA SER A 286 -42.09 14.00 22.23
C SER A 286 -43.14 13.02 22.76
N ASP A 287 -43.49 13.13 24.04
CA ASP A 287 -44.62 12.40 24.63
C ASP A 287 -45.94 13.09 24.27
N SER A 288 -46.55 12.65 23.17
CA SER A 288 -47.89 13.06 22.74
C SER A 288 -48.86 11.88 22.73
N GLN A 289 -49.26 11.41 23.91
CA GLN A 289 -50.49 10.62 24.09
C GLN A 289 -51.28 11.13 25.30
N LEU A 290 -52.37 11.84 25.00
CA LEU A 290 -53.42 12.20 25.96
C LEU A 290 -54.53 11.14 25.93
N GLU A 291 -55.26 11.09 27.06
CA GLU A 291 -56.48 10.31 27.37
C GLU A 291 -56.25 8.91 27.96
N ASN A 292 -56.42 8.68 29.27
CA ASN A 292 -57.66 8.95 30.00
C ASN A 292 -57.48 9.16 31.52
N SER A 293 -58.47 9.80 32.13
CA SER A 293 -58.58 10.12 33.55
C SER A 293 -59.28 9.04 34.38
N SER A 294 -58.83 8.83 35.63
CA SER A 294 -59.71 8.67 36.82
C SER A 294 -58.91 8.39 38.10
N GLU A 295 -59.23 9.11 39.18
CA GLU A 295 -59.19 8.65 40.60
C GLU A 295 -57.84 8.19 41.21
N GLU A 296 -57.57 8.29 42.52
CA GLU A 296 -58.03 9.17 43.60
C GLU A 296 -57.00 9.00 44.74
N SER A 297 -56.60 10.06 45.47
CA SER A 297 -56.37 10.01 46.93
C SER A 297 -55.71 11.27 47.49
N GLN A 298 -56.21 11.69 48.65
CA GLN A 298 -55.86 12.91 49.34
C GLN A 298 -54.73 12.69 50.37
N LYS A 299 -53.95 13.74 50.66
CA LYS A 299 -53.77 14.18 52.07
C LYS A 299 -53.24 15.61 52.18
N ILE A 300 -54.10 16.47 52.73
CA ILE A 300 -53.82 17.82 53.22
C ILE A 300 -53.40 17.70 54.70
N VAL A 301 -52.61 18.66 55.25
CA VAL A 301 -52.86 19.38 56.54
C VAL A 301 -51.61 20.10 57.11
N LYS A 302 -51.67 21.44 57.07
CA LYS A 302 -51.16 22.52 57.98
C LYS A 302 -49.65 22.69 58.26
N GLU A 303 -48.98 23.83 58.00
CA GLU A 303 -49.11 25.25 58.51
C GLU A 303 -48.93 25.44 60.03
N PRO A 304 -48.53 26.65 60.56
CA PRO A 304 -48.31 27.97 59.90
C PRO A 304 -47.13 28.88 60.40
N GLN A 305 -46.94 30.04 59.71
CA GLN A 305 -46.52 31.41 60.16
C GLN A 305 -45.09 31.64 60.74
N GLU A 306 -44.36 32.74 60.47
CA GLU A 306 -44.62 34.20 60.47
C GLU A 306 -43.69 34.91 59.42
N ALA A 307 -43.73 36.20 59.03
CA ALA A 307 -44.68 37.32 58.91
C ALA A 307 -43.88 38.60 58.50
N VAL A 308 -44.34 39.38 57.49
CA VAL A 308 -44.30 40.88 57.44
C VAL A 308 -42.90 41.58 57.34
N SER A 309 -42.58 42.60 56.51
CA SER A 309 -43.33 43.48 55.58
C SER A 309 -42.44 44.36 54.64
N LEU A 310 -43.01 44.74 53.48
CA LEU A 310 -42.99 46.06 52.79
C LEU A 310 -41.68 46.77 52.32
N GLU A 311 -41.55 46.79 50.99
CA GLU A 311 -41.44 47.97 50.09
C GLU A 311 -40.59 49.22 50.45
N THR A 312 -39.72 49.64 49.52
CA THR A 312 -39.69 51.04 49.03
C THR A 312 -39.11 51.20 47.60
N ARG A 313 -39.89 51.79 46.69
CA ARG A 313 -39.55 52.65 45.51
C ARG A 313 -38.35 52.34 44.59
N GLU A 314 -38.60 52.08 43.30
CA GLU A 314 -38.75 53.09 42.21
C GLU A 314 -37.51 53.95 41.91
N SER A 315 -36.88 53.81 40.74
CA SER A 315 -37.18 54.67 39.57
C SER A 315 -36.15 54.53 38.43
N ILE A 316 -36.55 54.99 37.24
CA ILE A 316 -35.84 54.89 35.96
C ILE A 316 -35.16 56.23 35.63
N GLN A 317 -34.02 56.21 34.90
CA GLN A 317 -33.76 56.95 33.62
C GLN A 317 -32.39 57.65 33.45
N ARG A 318 -31.94 57.68 32.18
CA ARG A 318 -31.23 58.75 31.42
C ARG A 318 -29.67 58.82 31.32
N LYS A 319 -29.24 58.53 30.08
CA LYS A 319 -28.47 59.39 29.11
C LYS A 319 -26.96 59.70 29.29
N GLY A 320 -26.27 59.63 28.14
CA GLY A 320 -25.04 60.38 27.80
C GLY A 320 -23.72 59.63 28.06
N THR A 321 -22.63 59.81 27.30
CA THR A 321 -22.39 60.63 26.07
C THR A 321 -21.08 60.17 25.39
N GLU A 322 -20.83 60.60 24.14
CA GLU A 322 -19.48 60.75 23.50
C GLU A 322 -18.64 59.46 23.24
N ALA A 323 -17.63 59.38 22.36
CA ALA A 323 -17.13 60.12 21.17
C ALA A 323 -15.93 59.31 20.58
N ALA A 324 -15.39 59.48 19.36
CA ALA A 324 -15.76 60.13 18.09
C ALA A 324 -14.85 59.55 16.97
N VAL A 325 -15.21 59.70 15.68
CA VAL A 325 -14.28 59.52 14.53
C VAL A 325 -14.60 60.55 13.45
N GLU A 326 -13.60 61.37 13.09
CA GLU A 326 -13.63 62.37 12.03
C GLU A 326 -12.91 61.85 10.76
N GLU A 327 -13.48 62.17 9.59
CA GLU A 327 -12.85 62.81 8.40
C GLU A 327 -11.50 62.32 7.80
N ALA A 328 -11.20 62.44 6.48
CA ALA A 328 -11.99 62.88 5.33
C ALA A 328 -11.40 62.45 3.95
N LEU A 329 -12.30 62.25 2.98
CA LEU A 329 -12.27 62.60 1.54
C LEU A 329 -10.97 62.63 0.66
N SER A 330 -11.05 61.83 -0.42
CA SER A 330 -10.89 62.22 -1.86
C SER A 330 -9.47 62.26 -2.49
N PRO A 331 -9.30 62.40 -3.84
CA PRO A 331 -10.28 62.50 -4.96
C PRO A 331 -10.00 61.58 -6.19
N VAL A 332 -10.67 61.87 -7.31
CA VAL A 332 -10.71 61.11 -8.59
C VAL A 332 -9.86 61.74 -9.71
N THR A 333 -9.27 60.89 -10.56
CA THR A 333 -8.85 61.13 -11.98
C THR A 333 -8.77 59.77 -12.70
N SER A 334 -9.02 59.59 -14.00
CA SER A 334 -9.47 60.47 -15.09
C SER A 334 -9.73 59.64 -16.36
N GLU A 335 -10.63 60.12 -17.24
CA GLU A 335 -10.64 59.90 -18.71
C GLU A 335 -10.82 58.46 -19.30
N ASN A 336 -11.16 58.27 -20.58
CA ASN A 336 -12.19 58.87 -21.45
C ASN A 336 -12.29 58.01 -22.76
N THR A 337 -13.28 58.27 -23.62
CA THR A 337 -13.47 57.68 -24.98
C THR A 337 -13.82 56.18 -25.04
N GLY A 338 -14.66 55.72 -25.99
CA GLY A 338 -15.41 56.44 -27.01
C GLY A 338 -16.51 55.59 -27.67
N GLU A 339 -17.54 56.24 -28.20
CA GLU A 339 -18.68 55.63 -28.89
C GLU A 339 -18.35 55.10 -30.29
N VAL A 340 -19.17 54.15 -30.80
CA VAL A 340 -19.74 54.05 -32.17
C VAL A 340 -20.68 52.81 -32.11
N LYS A 341 -22.03 52.94 -32.16
CA LYS A 341 -22.90 53.16 -33.35
C LYS A 341 -22.83 52.01 -34.39
N ASP A 342 -23.91 51.56 -35.02
CA ASP A 342 -25.37 51.71 -34.83
C ASP A 342 -26.08 50.71 -35.79
N SER A 343 -27.42 50.77 -35.86
CA SER A 343 -28.28 50.17 -36.92
C SER A 343 -28.57 48.66 -36.79
N GLU A 344 -29.74 48.16 -36.36
CA GLU A 344 -31.17 48.46 -36.63
C GLU A 344 -31.84 47.55 -37.69
N LYS A 345 -33.14 47.26 -37.43
CA LYS A 345 -34.24 46.90 -38.39
C LYS A 345 -34.23 45.48 -38.99
N LEU A 346 -35.37 44.79 -39.22
CA LEU A 346 -36.83 44.99 -39.04
C LEU A 346 -37.41 43.54 -38.88
N SER A 347 -38.23 43.13 -37.89
CA SER A 347 -39.60 43.50 -37.50
C SER A 347 -40.70 42.46 -37.91
N GLN A 348 -41.60 42.18 -36.94
CA GLN A 348 -43.02 41.72 -37.08
C GLN A 348 -43.25 40.28 -37.63
N VAL A 349 -44.36 39.55 -37.35
CA VAL A 349 -45.47 39.60 -36.35
C VAL A 349 -46.04 38.17 -36.20
N SER A 350 -46.33 37.63 -35.01
CA SER A 350 -47.67 37.57 -34.37
C SER A 350 -47.54 36.71 -33.08
N SER A 351 -47.73 37.21 -31.85
CA SER A 351 -48.95 37.67 -31.16
C SER A 351 -49.90 36.55 -30.68
N MET A 352 -49.81 36.21 -29.38
CA MET A 352 -50.98 35.89 -28.54
C MET A 352 -50.69 36.21 -27.06
N VAL A 353 -51.75 36.35 -26.25
CA VAL A 353 -51.80 37.28 -25.11
C VAL A 353 -51.51 36.65 -23.73
N TYR A 354 -50.79 37.44 -22.92
CA TYR A 354 -50.64 37.42 -21.46
C TYR A 354 -51.57 36.52 -20.62
N MET A 355 -50.95 35.82 -19.66
CA MET A 355 -51.41 35.84 -18.27
C MET A 355 -50.20 35.98 -17.35
N GLY A 356 -50.04 37.14 -16.71
CA GLY A 356 -48.91 37.43 -15.84
C GLY A 356 -49.16 36.99 -14.40
N TYR A 357 -48.22 36.23 -13.82
CA TYR A 357 -48.02 36.16 -12.38
C TYR A 357 -46.55 36.45 -12.05
N TYR A 358 -46.34 37.17 -10.95
CA TYR A 358 -45.10 37.86 -10.64
C TYR A 358 -43.90 36.93 -10.48
N ILE A 359 -42.78 37.29 -11.15
CA ILE A 359 -41.46 36.72 -10.88
C ILE A 359 -40.98 37.26 -9.53
N SER A 360 -41.05 36.42 -8.49
CA SER A 360 -40.35 36.66 -7.23
C SER A 360 -38.89 36.23 -7.38
N HIS A 361 -37.97 37.19 -7.52
CA HIS A 361 -36.53 36.95 -7.48
C HIS A 361 -36.07 36.52 -6.08
N ARG A 362 -36.13 35.21 -5.79
CA ARG A 362 -35.36 34.47 -4.78
C ARG A 362 -35.21 33.03 -5.28
N SER A 363 -34.08 32.35 -5.18
CA SER A 363 -32.77 32.71 -4.63
C SER A 363 -31.72 31.77 -5.22
N SER A 364 -30.46 32.19 -5.32
CA SER A 364 -29.35 31.30 -5.63
C SER A 364 -29.32 30.12 -4.64
N LEU A 365 -29.67 28.92 -5.10
CA LEU A 365 -29.67 27.72 -4.25
C LEU A 365 -28.22 27.27 -4.03
N SER A 366 -27.65 27.74 -2.93
CA SER A 366 -26.42 27.22 -2.38
C SER A 366 -26.63 25.76 -1.97
N VAL A 367 -26.22 24.84 -2.83
CA VAL A 367 -26.06 23.42 -2.45
C VAL A 367 -25.00 23.38 -1.35
N SER A 368 -25.41 23.00 -0.14
CA SER A 368 -24.48 22.77 0.96
C SER A 368 -23.55 21.63 0.56
N LEU A 369 -22.27 21.95 0.39
CA LEU A 369 -21.21 20.95 0.45
C LEU A 369 -21.33 20.22 1.80
N PRO A 370 -21.10 18.90 1.86
CA PRO A 370 -21.02 18.22 3.15
C PRO A 370 -19.99 18.94 4.02
N GLU A 371 -20.34 19.15 5.29
CA GLU A 371 -19.42 19.72 6.25
C GLU A 371 -18.26 18.74 6.43
N ASP A 372 -17.04 19.20 6.14
CA ASP A 372 -15.83 18.52 6.58
C ASP A 372 -15.86 18.62 8.11
N THR A 373 -16.30 17.57 8.80
CA THR A 373 -16.09 17.48 10.25
C THR A 373 -14.60 17.69 10.50
N SER A 374 -14.26 18.62 11.40
CA SER A 374 -12.87 18.82 11.81
C SER A 374 -12.37 17.49 12.38
N SER A 375 -11.52 16.79 11.63
CA SER A 375 -11.06 15.45 11.99
C SER A 375 -10.54 15.47 13.42
N PHE A 376 -11.20 14.73 14.32
CA PHE A 376 -10.80 14.64 15.70
C PHE A 376 -9.32 14.22 15.76
N ARG A 377 -8.53 14.93 16.57
CA ARG A 377 -7.10 14.68 16.76
C ARG A 377 -6.90 14.11 18.15
N PRO A 378 -6.50 12.83 18.28
CA PRO A 378 -6.17 12.26 19.57
C PRO A 378 -5.11 13.08 20.30
N ILE A 379 -5.23 13.17 21.62
CA ILE A 379 -4.25 13.83 22.49
C ILE A 379 -3.58 12.77 23.35
N TYR A 380 -2.28 12.60 23.14
CA TYR A 380 -1.44 11.67 23.89
C TYR A 380 -0.75 12.40 25.04
N LYS A 381 -0.74 11.79 26.23
CA LYS A 381 -0.14 12.29 27.47
C LYS A 381 1.03 11.43 27.97
N GLY A 382 1.22 10.25 27.40
CA GLY A 382 2.36 9.39 27.70
C GLY A 382 3.71 9.94 27.23
N THR A 383 4.78 9.33 27.71
CA THR A 383 6.17 9.66 27.35
C THR A 383 6.54 9.20 25.94
N SER A 384 7.45 9.96 25.30
CA SER A 384 7.98 9.62 23.96
C SER A 384 8.85 8.37 23.99
N THR A 385 8.51 7.39 23.15
CA THR A 385 9.31 6.19 22.89
C THR A 385 9.95 6.20 21.51
N ALA A 386 10.10 7.38 20.89
CA ALA A 386 10.71 7.53 19.58
C ALA A 386 12.10 8.21 19.60
N PHE A 387 12.94 7.82 18.62
CA PHE A 387 14.12 8.55 18.16
C PHE A 387 14.03 8.74 16.63
N CYS A 388 14.85 9.62 16.05
CA CYS A 388 14.92 9.87 14.62
C CYS A 388 16.29 9.55 14.02
N ILE A 389 16.30 9.17 12.73
CA ILE A 389 17.50 9.15 11.88
C ILE A 389 17.67 10.53 11.26
N GLN A 390 18.81 11.16 11.51
CA GLN A 390 19.16 12.48 10.95
C GLN A 390 19.87 12.36 9.61
N LEU A 391 20.81 11.42 9.50
CA LEU A 391 21.62 11.19 8.31
C LEU A 391 21.83 9.68 8.12
N PHE A 392 21.72 9.20 6.88
CA PHE A 392 21.91 7.80 6.56
C PHE A 392 22.43 7.62 5.13
N PHE A 393 23.50 6.85 4.97
CA PHE A 393 24.00 6.42 3.66
C PHE A 393 24.72 5.07 3.77
N ILE A 394 24.46 4.17 2.82
CA ILE A 394 25.16 2.89 2.65
C ILE A 394 24.95 2.37 1.22
N ASP A 395 25.94 1.65 0.71
CA ASP A 395 25.90 1.09 -0.64
C ASP A 395 24.90 -0.08 -0.79
N GLU A 396 24.87 -1.05 0.15
CA GLU A 396 24.07 -2.29 -0.07
C GLU A 396 23.15 -2.81 1.05
N LYS A 397 23.46 -2.80 2.36
CA LYS A 397 22.53 -3.34 3.39
C LYS A 397 22.34 -2.43 4.60
N SER A 398 21.10 -2.14 4.92
CA SER A 398 20.72 -1.11 5.88
C SER A 398 20.10 -1.62 7.19
N LEU A 399 19.37 -2.74 7.15
CA LEU A 399 18.59 -3.21 8.31
C LEU A 399 19.43 -3.68 9.49
N ASP A 400 20.66 -4.10 9.24
CA ASP A 400 21.56 -4.57 10.30
C ASP A 400 21.82 -3.43 11.32
N PHE A 401 21.90 -2.16 10.87
CA PHE A 401 22.04 -0.97 11.74
C PHE A 401 20.94 -0.90 12.80
N MET A 402 19.69 -1.20 12.43
CA MET A 402 18.54 -1.05 13.31
C MET A 402 18.67 -1.92 14.56
N ASN A 403 19.23 -3.13 14.43
CA ASN A 403 19.52 -3.96 15.59
C ASN A 403 20.46 -3.24 16.57
N PHE A 404 21.59 -2.71 16.09
CA PHE A 404 22.56 -2.02 16.95
C PHE A 404 21.96 -0.74 17.58
N VAL A 405 21.25 0.07 16.80
CA VAL A 405 20.67 1.33 17.28
C VAL A 405 19.61 1.13 18.38
N PHE A 406 18.72 0.14 18.27
CA PHE A 406 17.78 -0.21 19.35
C PHE A 406 18.46 -0.88 20.57
N HIS A 407 19.75 -1.24 20.49
CA HIS A 407 20.56 -1.60 21.66
C HIS A 407 21.26 -0.38 22.28
N LEU A 408 21.34 0.77 21.59
CA LEU A 408 21.79 2.02 22.22
C LEU A 408 20.63 2.69 22.98
N PHE A 409 19.46 2.80 22.33
CA PHE A 409 18.25 3.37 22.93
C PHE A 409 17.35 2.28 23.53
N HIS A 410 17.67 1.83 24.74
CA HIS A 410 16.92 0.74 25.40
C HIS A 410 15.45 1.08 25.73
N ASP A 411 15.14 2.35 25.97
CA ASP A 411 13.84 2.88 26.36
C ASP A 411 12.97 3.35 25.17
N LYS A 412 13.50 3.24 23.94
CA LYS A 412 12.78 3.64 22.71
C LYS A 412 12.34 2.42 21.91
N ASP A 413 11.09 2.46 21.46
CA ASP A 413 10.46 1.41 20.68
C ASP A 413 10.22 1.83 19.23
N PHE A 414 10.28 3.13 18.90
CA PHE A 414 10.10 3.65 17.55
C PHE A 414 11.35 4.35 17.00
N CYS A 415 11.63 4.08 15.73
CA CYS A 415 12.55 4.83 14.90
C CYS A 415 11.75 5.60 13.84
N ILE A 416 12.08 6.87 13.64
CA ILE A 416 11.47 7.76 12.67
C ILE A 416 12.51 8.17 11.63
N ILE A 417 12.11 8.30 10.37
CA ILE A 417 12.89 9.02 9.36
C ILE A 417 11.97 9.91 8.52
N SER A 418 12.39 11.15 8.27
CA SER A 418 11.69 12.10 7.40
C SER A 418 12.47 12.25 6.09
N VAL A 419 11.80 12.06 4.96
CA VAL A 419 12.46 11.98 3.65
C VAL A 419 11.75 12.89 2.64
N PRO A 420 12.46 13.70 1.83
CA PRO A 420 11.87 14.52 0.78
C PRO A 420 11.09 13.71 -0.26
N HIS A 421 9.98 14.26 -0.79
CA HIS A 421 9.08 13.53 -1.70
C HIS A 421 9.71 13.03 -3.02
N LEU A 422 10.81 13.64 -3.45
CA LEU A 422 11.50 13.27 -4.70
C LEU A 422 12.62 12.24 -4.49
N THR A 423 12.98 11.92 -3.24
CA THR A 423 13.98 10.90 -2.94
C THR A 423 13.41 9.50 -3.21
N PRO A 424 14.10 8.63 -3.98
CA PRO A 424 13.64 7.27 -4.24
C PRO A 424 13.69 6.38 -2.99
N GLU A 425 12.82 5.36 -2.92
CA GLU A 425 12.80 4.41 -1.79
C GLU A 425 14.06 3.52 -1.76
N PHE A 426 14.99 3.81 -0.85
CA PHE A 426 16.18 2.99 -0.57
C PHE A 426 15.87 1.80 0.35
N VAL A 427 16.80 0.84 0.42
CA VAL A 427 16.60 -0.48 1.04
C VAL A 427 16.05 -0.42 2.48
N LEU A 428 16.50 0.54 3.31
CA LEU A 428 16.01 0.70 4.69
C LEU A 428 14.52 1.05 4.75
N ILE A 429 14.11 2.00 3.92
CA ILE A 429 12.78 2.63 4.02
C ILE A 429 11.67 1.67 3.59
N GLN A 430 12.00 0.63 2.81
CA GLN A 430 11.07 -0.42 2.40
C GLN A 430 10.54 -1.26 3.58
N SER A 431 11.26 -1.27 4.72
CA SER A 431 10.80 -1.92 5.95
C SER A 431 9.98 -1.00 6.86
N PHE A 432 10.03 0.31 6.65
CA PHE A 432 9.31 1.30 7.43
C PHE A 432 7.87 1.47 6.93
N VAL A 433 6.98 1.93 7.80
CA VAL A 433 5.61 2.31 7.45
C VAL A 433 5.56 3.79 7.13
N LYS A 434 5.23 4.14 5.88
CA LYS A 434 4.85 5.52 5.53
C LYS A 434 3.58 5.90 6.29
N VAL A 435 3.65 6.99 7.07
CA VAL A 435 2.52 7.54 7.83
C VAL A 435 1.68 8.44 6.92
N VAL A 436 0.36 8.43 7.11
CA VAL A 436 -0.56 9.26 6.32
C VAL A 436 -0.54 10.69 6.85
N PRO A 437 -0.23 11.72 6.02
CA PRO A 437 -0.35 13.11 6.43
C PRO A 437 -1.82 13.53 6.50
N PHE A 438 -2.15 14.43 7.42
CA PHE A 438 -3.47 15.08 7.42
C PHE A 438 -3.64 15.99 6.20
N ASN A 439 -4.88 16.20 5.75
CA ASN A 439 -5.22 17.02 4.58
C ASN A 439 -4.78 18.50 4.66
N ASN A 440 -4.36 18.98 5.83
CA ASN A 440 -3.83 20.32 6.06
C ASN A 440 -2.32 20.34 6.38
N CYS A 441 -1.61 19.22 6.17
CA CYS A 441 -0.17 19.16 6.37
C CYS A 441 0.57 19.95 5.28
N THR A 442 1.37 20.93 5.71
CA THR A 442 2.19 21.80 4.84
C THR A 442 3.64 21.32 4.69
N LEU A 443 4.00 20.18 5.25
CA LEU A 443 5.38 19.67 5.19
C LEU A 443 5.70 19.06 3.80
N GLU A 444 6.94 19.29 3.36
CA GLU A 444 7.53 18.79 2.11
C GLU A 444 8.30 17.46 2.29
N GLN A 445 8.13 16.82 3.45
CA GLN A 445 8.76 15.55 3.79
C GLN A 445 7.69 14.51 4.11
N ASP A 446 7.91 13.28 3.63
CA ASP A 446 7.15 12.10 4.02
C ASP A 446 7.72 11.51 5.31
N LEU A 447 6.84 11.16 6.25
CA LEU A 447 7.20 10.55 7.52
C LEU A 447 7.13 9.03 7.43
N TYR A 448 8.20 8.37 7.87
CA TYR A 448 8.31 6.91 7.92
C TYR A 448 8.62 6.46 9.35
N VAL A 449 7.90 5.45 9.83
CA VAL A 449 8.02 4.92 11.20
C VAL A 449 8.35 3.42 11.16
N PHE A 450 9.28 2.99 12.01
CA PHE A 450 9.61 1.58 12.23
C PHE A 450 9.61 1.29 13.72
N HIS A 451 9.05 0.15 14.12
CA HIS A 451 8.94 -0.25 15.53
C HIS A 451 9.90 -1.41 15.83
N ARG A 452 10.50 -1.43 17.03
CA ARG A 452 11.51 -2.39 17.48
C ARG A 452 11.13 -3.86 17.27
N ALA A 453 9.87 -4.21 17.56
CA ALA A 453 9.37 -5.58 17.33
C ALA A 453 9.36 -6.00 15.84
N GLY A 454 9.44 -5.06 14.90
CA GLY A 454 9.63 -5.33 13.47
C GLY A 454 10.99 -5.98 13.14
N LEU A 455 11.95 -6.01 14.07
CA LEU A 455 13.20 -6.77 13.91
C LEU A 455 13.05 -8.28 14.18
N LEU A 456 11.90 -8.71 14.72
CA LEU A 456 11.65 -10.10 15.07
C LEU A 456 11.45 -10.97 13.82
N LYS A 457 12.54 -11.56 13.32
CA LYS A 457 12.55 -12.56 12.22
C LYS A 457 11.88 -13.90 12.57
N THR A 458 11.09 -13.95 13.64
CA THR A 458 10.41 -15.14 14.17
C THR A 458 8.95 -15.29 13.72
N ILE A 459 8.49 -14.43 12.79
CA ILE A 459 7.14 -14.50 12.23
C ILE A 459 6.87 -15.87 11.59
N LYS A 460 5.81 -16.52 12.07
CA LYS A 460 5.29 -17.79 11.54
C LYS A 460 3.91 -17.54 10.95
N ILE A 461 3.66 -18.10 9.77
CA ILE A 461 2.31 -18.15 9.19
C ILE A 461 1.87 -19.61 9.17
N ARG A 462 0.65 -19.85 9.63
CA ARG A 462 0.04 -21.19 9.71
C ARG A 462 -1.46 -21.09 9.49
N LEU A 463 -2.12 -22.24 9.30
CA LEU A 463 -3.57 -22.32 9.36
C LEU A 463 -4.07 -21.94 10.78
N ALA A 464 -5.24 -21.33 10.84
CA ALA A 464 -5.89 -20.96 12.08
C ALA A 464 -6.36 -22.18 12.87
N THR A 465 -6.48 -22.00 14.19
CA THR A 465 -6.98 -22.99 15.14
C THR A 465 -8.01 -22.33 16.07
N LEU A 466 -8.77 -23.15 16.80
CA LEU A 466 -9.72 -22.67 17.82
C LEU A 466 -9.07 -21.73 18.87
N LEU A 467 -7.80 -21.98 19.20
CA LEU A 467 -7.04 -21.22 20.20
C LEU A 467 -6.70 -19.79 19.76
N ASP A 468 -6.71 -19.51 18.45
CA ASP A 468 -6.35 -18.20 17.90
C ASP A 468 -7.47 -17.15 18.05
N THR A 469 -8.71 -17.60 18.30
CA THR A 469 -9.91 -16.76 18.34
C THR A 469 -9.78 -15.51 19.22
N PRO A 470 -9.29 -15.58 20.48
CA PRO A 470 -9.14 -14.39 21.33
C PRO A 470 -8.04 -13.43 20.82
N GLY A 471 -7.00 -13.97 20.18
CA GLY A 471 -5.93 -13.17 19.57
C GLY A 471 -6.42 -12.39 18.35
N VAL A 472 -7.24 -13.03 17.51
CA VAL A 472 -7.90 -12.40 16.36
C VAL A 472 -8.91 -11.34 16.83
N GLU A 473 -9.73 -11.64 17.84
CA GLU A 473 -10.69 -10.68 18.40
C GLU A 473 -9.99 -9.40 18.90
N LYS A 474 -8.88 -9.54 19.64
CA LYS A 474 -8.05 -8.40 20.06
C LYS A 474 -7.53 -7.60 18.87
N LEU A 475 -6.97 -8.26 17.85
CA LEU A 475 -6.40 -7.63 16.66
C LEU A 475 -7.44 -6.84 15.83
N VAL A 476 -8.67 -7.36 15.75
CA VAL A 476 -9.70 -6.86 14.82
C VAL A 476 -10.72 -5.95 15.53
N SER A 477 -10.73 -5.90 16.87
CA SER A 477 -11.64 -5.11 17.71
C SER A 477 -11.91 -3.66 17.25
N THR A 478 -10.90 -2.96 16.73
CA THR A 478 -10.99 -1.56 16.27
C THR A 478 -11.44 -1.40 14.81
N LEU A 479 -11.67 -2.49 14.08
CA LEU A 479 -11.94 -2.48 12.64
C LEU A 479 -13.45 -2.58 12.33
N MET A 480 -13.93 -1.70 11.45
CA MET A 480 -15.34 -1.68 10.97
C MET A 480 -15.90 -3.06 10.52
N PRO A 481 -15.17 -3.93 9.80
CA PRO A 481 -15.65 -5.26 9.39
C PRO A 481 -15.43 -6.38 10.44
N CYS A 482 -15.18 -6.05 11.72
CA CYS A 482 -14.79 -7.03 12.75
C CYS A 482 -15.73 -8.26 12.84
N LYS A 483 -17.04 -8.03 12.81
CA LYS A 483 -18.05 -9.11 12.90
C LYS A 483 -17.91 -10.14 11.77
N SER A 484 -17.75 -9.68 10.52
CA SER A 484 -17.57 -10.56 9.34
C SER A 484 -16.33 -11.45 9.45
N ILE A 485 -15.22 -10.91 9.96
CA ILE A 485 -13.97 -11.65 10.12
C ILE A 485 -14.10 -12.73 11.20
N LEU A 486 -14.78 -12.42 12.30
CA LEU A 486 -15.03 -13.37 13.39
C LEU A 486 -16.07 -14.44 13.01
N GLU A 487 -17.08 -14.09 12.22
CA GLU A 487 -18.06 -15.04 11.65
C GLU A 487 -17.37 -16.03 10.68
N ASP A 488 -16.53 -15.53 9.76
CA ASP A 488 -15.72 -16.37 8.85
C ASP A 488 -14.74 -17.28 9.62
N LEU A 489 -14.07 -16.77 10.66
CA LEU A 489 -13.19 -17.58 11.51
C LEU A 489 -13.96 -18.69 12.25
N LYS A 490 -15.14 -18.36 12.79
CA LYS A 490 -16.02 -19.34 13.43
C LYS A 490 -16.46 -20.43 12.44
N GLN A 491 -16.90 -20.03 11.24
CA GLN A 491 -17.28 -20.97 10.19
C GLN A 491 -16.12 -21.88 9.74
N TYR A 492 -14.91 -21.33 9.64
CA TYR A 492 -13.71 -22.13 9.36
C TYR A 492 -13.46 -23.18 10.45
N ASN A 493 -13.58 -22.78 11.72
CA ASN A 493 -13.41 -23.67 12.87
C ASN A 493 -14.49 -24.76 12.98
N GLU A 494 -15.73 -24.48 12.55
CA GLU A 494 -16.84 -25.44 12.60
C GLU A 494 -16.87 -26.39 11.40
N ALA A 495 -16.70 -25.89 10.17
CA ALA A 495 -16.98 -26.65 8.94
C ALA A 495 -15.88 -26.60 7.86
N ARG A 496 -14.93 -25.65 7.94
CA ARG A 496 -13.90 -25.37 6.89
C ARG A 496 -14.46 -25.15 5.48
N ARG A 497 -15.76 -24.84 5.38
CA ARG A 497 -16.49 -24.61 4.13
C ARG A 497 -17.61 -23.60 4.35
N ASP A 498 -17.92 -22.85 3.31
CA ASP A 498 -19.14 -22.03 3.23
C ASP A 498 -20.40 -22.91 3.17
N PRO A 499 -21.62 -22.36 3.41
CA PRO A 499 -22.85 -23.15 3.33
C PRO A 499 -23.11 -23.68 1.91
N ASP A 500 -22.58 -22.98 0.90
CA ASP A 500 -22.59 -23.34 -0.52
C ASP A 500 -21.57 -24.46 -0.86
N GLY A 501 -20.79 -24.94 0.12
CA GLY A 501 -19.81 -26.01 -0.03
C GLY A 501 -18.41 -25.58 -0.48
N THR A 502 -18.22 -24.30 -0.81
CA THR A 502 -16.92 -23.70 -1.19
C THR A 502 -15.88 -23.91 -0.08
N PRO A 503 -14.68 -24.42 -0.38
CA PRO A 503 -13.59 -24.53 0.60
C PRO A 503 -13.18 -23.17 1.15
N LEU A 504 -13.09 -23.09 2.48
CA LEU A 504 -12.69 -21.92 3.24
C LEU A 504 -11.35 -22.22 3.94
N GLN A 505 -10.38 -21.32 3.85
CA GLN A 505 -9.08 -21.42 4.51
C GLN A 505 -8.76 -20.12 5.24
N VAL A 506 -8.39 -20.23 6.52
CA VAL A 506 -8.00 -19.10 7.35
C VAL A 506 -6.56 -19.27 7.82
N PHE A 507 -5.76 -18.23 7.67
CA PHE A 507 -4.35 -18.18 8.04
C PHE A 507 -4.14 -17.14 9.13
N VAL A 508 -3.25 -17.46 10.06
CA VAL A 508 -2.85 -16.58 11.16
C VAL A 508 -1.35 -16.34 11.05
N ALA A 509 -0.95 -15.08 11.21
CA ALA A 509 0.44 -14.68 11.39
C ALA A 509 0.71 -14.49 12.89
N GLU A 510 1.74 -15.19 13.39
CA GLU A 510 2.10 -15.28 14.79
C GLU A 510 3.55 -14.78 14.99
N VAL A 511 3.77 -13.91 15.97
CA VAL A 511 5.09 -13.43 16.39
C VAL A 511 5.14 -13.51 17.91
N ALA A 512 6.15 -14.20 18.46
CA ALA A 512 6.32 -14.38 19.91
C ALA A 512 5.01 -14.81 20.63
N GLU A 513 4.35 -15.84 20.10
CA GLU A 513 3.08 -16.41 20.60
C GLU A 513 1.87 -15.45 20.56
N GLN A 514 2.00 -14.28 19.92
CA GLN A 514 0.92 -13.33 19.71
C GLN A 514 0.42 -13.35 18.26
N VAL A 515 -0.90 -13.33 18.08
CA VAL A 515 -1.55 -13.16 16.79
C VAL A 515 -1.39 -11.70 16.32
N VAL A 516 -0.67 -11.51 15.22
CA VAL A 516 -0.39 -10.18 14.64
C VAL A 516 -1.07 -9.95 13.28
N GLY A 517 -1.61 -11.00 12.66
CA GLY A 517 -2.32 -10.91 11.39
C GLY A 517 -3.27 -12.09 11.16
N ILE A 518 -4.29 -11.85 10.33
CA ILE A 518 -5.26 -12.85 9.86
C ILE A 518 -5.54 -12.65 8.37
N ALA A 519 -5.66 -13.74 7.62
CA ALA A 519 -6.15 -13.74 6.25
C ALA A 519 -7.19 -14.85 6.04
N VAL A 520 -8.27 -14.54 5.31
CA VAL A 520 -9.33 -15.48 4.94
C VAL A 520 -9.36 -15.60 3.42
N ILE A 521 -9.26 -16.82 2.91
CA ILE A 521 -9.42 -17.11 1.48
C ILE A 521 -10.48 -18.18 1.24
N ARG A 522 -11.10 -18.10 0.07
CA ARG A 522 -12.02 -19.11 -0.48
C ARG A 522 -11.51 -19.58 -1.83
N ASN A 523 -11.98 -20.72 -2.34
CA ASN A 523 -11.74 -21.06 -3.75
C ASN A 523 -12.51 -20.08 -4.66
N GLU A 524 -11.87 -19.61 -5.73
CA GLU A 524 -12.55 -18.77 -6.72
C GLU A 524 -13.45 -19.63 -7.62
N MET A 525 -14.74 -19.33 -7.63
CA MET A 525 -15.77 -20.10 -8.33
C MET A 525 -16.24 -19.42 -9.63
N ASP A 526 -16.04 -18.10 -9.75
CA ASP A 526 -16.43 -17.29 -10.92
C ASP A 526 -15.22 -17.02 -11.85
N ILE A 527 -14.23 -17.93 -11.89
CA ILE A 527 -12.96 -17.72 -12.62
C ILE A 527 -13.14 -17.54 -14.13
N GLU A 528 -14.09 -18.23 -14.77
CA GLU A 528 -14.43 -17.98 -16.19
C GLU A 528 -15.03 -16.59 -16.43
N TYR A 529 -15.82 -16.07 -15.48
CA TYR A 529 -16.34 -14.70 -15.53
C TYR A 529 -15.21 -13.68 -15.35
N ILE A 530 -14.29 -13.91 -14.42
CA ILE A 530 -13.11 -13.07 -14.23
C ILE A 530 -12.27 -13.02 -15.51
N ARG A 531 -12.05 -14.18 -16.15
CA ARG A 531 -11.30 -14.27 -17.41
C ARG A 531 -11.98 -13.52 -18.57
N SER A 532 -13.31 -13.61 -18.69
CA SER A 532 -14.08 -12.94 -19.74
C SER A 532 -14.22 -11.43 -19.51
N HIS A 533 -14.17 -10.96 -18.26
CA HIS A 533 -14.39 -9.56 -17.88
C HIS A 533 -13.12 -8.76 -17.56
N TYR A 534 -11.98 -9.40 -17.28
CA TYR A 534 -10.74 -8.71 -16.90
C TYR A 534 -9.52 -9.24 -17.65
N ASN A 535 -8.51 -8.38 -17.83
CA ASN A 535 -7.23 -8.72 -18.45
C ASN A 535 -6.30 -9.52 -17.51
N ILE A 536 -6.76 -10.63 -16.95
CA ILE A 536 -5.89 -11.50 -16.10
C ILE A 536 -4.73 -12.14 -16.91
N GLU A 537 -4.90 -12.28 -18.22
CA GLU A 537 -3.91 -12.86 -19.13
C GLU A 537 -2.66 -11.97 -19.31
N ASP A 538 -2.72 -10.69 -18.89
CA ASP A 538 -1.55 -9.80 -18.80
C ASP A 538 -0.60 -10.21 -17.65
N PHE A 539 -1.06 -11.04 -16.70
CA PHE A 539 -0.32 -11.45 -15.50
C PHE A 539 -0.07 -12.96 -15.38
N ILE A 540 -0.91 -13.79 -15.98
CA ILE A 540 -0.83 -15.26 -15.88
C ILE A 540 -1.12 -15.99 -17.19
N TYR A 541 -0.39 -17.09 -17.43
CA TYR A 541 -0.74 -18.03 -18.50
C TYR A 541 -1.86 -18.97 -18.04
N PHE A 542 -3.12 -18.51 -18.12
CA PHE A 542 -4.32 -19.18 -17.62
C PHE A 542 -4.34 -20.72 -17.74
N ASN A 543 -3.95 -21.27 -18.89
CA ASN A 543 -3.94 -22.73 -19.16
C ASN A 543 -2.93 -23.53 -18.30
N HIS A 544 -2.05 -22.87 -17.55
CA HIS A 544 -1.11 -23.45 -16.60
C HIS A 544 -1.59 -23.32 -15.14
N HIS A 545 -2.85 -22.94 -14.93
CA HIS A 545 -3.49 -22.89 -13.62
C HIS A 545 -4.70 -23.82 -13.57
N GLN A 546 -4.82 -24.60 -12.51
CA GLN A 546 -6.01 -25.41 -12.25
C GLN A 546 -7.05 -24.57 -11.50
N ARG A 547 -8.34 -24.89 -11.67
CA ARG A 547 -9.44 -24.16 -11.00
C ARG A 547 -9.24 -24.03 -9.49
N GLU A 548 -8.75 -25.07 -8.82
CA GLU A 548 -8.53 -25.09 -7.37
C GLU A 548 -7.35 -24.22 -6.91
N GLU A 549 -6.41 -23.89 -7.80
CA GLU A 549 -5.24 -23.04 -7.49
C GLU A 549 -5.58 -21.54 -7.51
N HIS A 550 -6.79 -21.17 -7.94
CA HIS A 550 -7.30 -19.80 -7.89
C HIS A 550 -8.01 -19.56 -6.55
N GLY A 551 -7.46 -18.65 -5.73
CA GLY A 551 -8.06 -18.24 -4.47
C GLY A 551 -8.69 -16.85 -4.56
N HIS A 552 -9.82 -16.66 -3.88
CA HIS A 552 -10.43 -15.36 -3.61
C HIS A 552 -10.02 -14.93 -2.19
N LEU A 553 -9.25 -13.86 -2.07
CA LEU A 553 -8.90 -13.22 -0.80
C LEU A 553 -10.10 -12.41 -0.29
N TYR A 554 -10.72 -12.85 0.80
CA TYR A 554 -11.90 -12.19 1.39
C TYR A 554 -11.53 -11.15 2.43
N HIS A 555 -10.64 -11.54 3.34
CA HIS A 555 -10.18 -10.70 4.43
C HIS A 555 -8.66 -10.78 4.56
N PHE A 556 -8.03 -9.66 4.90
CA PHE A 556 -6.60 -9.59 5.20
C PHE A 556 -6.35 -8.41 6.13
N VAL A 557 -5.87 -8.72 7.34
CA VAL A 557 -5.51 -7.74 8.37
C VAL A 557 -4.12 -8.10 8.87
N LEU A 558 -3.24 -7.12 8.96
CA LEU A 558 -1.91 -7.26 9.55
C LEU A 558 -1.61 -6.02 10.38
N ASN A 559 -1.13 -6.21 11.61
CA ASN A 559 -0.70 -5.11 12.47
C ASN A 559 0.36 -4.25 11.73
N PRO A 560 0.19 -2.91 11.66
CA PRO A 560 1.11 -2.01 10.95
C PRO A 560 2.59 -2.20 11.27
N ILE A 561 2.93 -2.56 12.51
CA ILE A 561 4.31 -2.86 12.96
C ILE A 561 5.00 -3.89 12.06
N PHE A 562 4.25 -4.89 11.59
CA PHE A 562 4.75 -6.01 10.78
C PHE A 562 4.47 -5.85 9.28
N ARG A 563 4.09 -4.63 8.82
CA ARG A 563 3.68 -4.36 7.43
C ARG A 563 4.71 -4.83 6.39
N HIS A 564 6.00 -4.76 6.68
CA HIS A 564 7.05 -5.22 5.75
C HIS A 564 6.97 -6.73 5.45
N TYR A 565 6.44 -7.54 6.38
CA TYR A 565 6.17 -8.97 6.14
C TYR A 565 4.91 -9.24 5.30
N THR A 566 4.18 -8.23 4.80
CA THR A 566 2.98 -8.46 3.97
C THR A 566 3.27 -9.30 2.73
N LYS A 567 4.40 -9.07 2.05
CA LYS A 567 4.82 -9.90 0.90
C LYS A 567 5.07 -11.35 1.29
N PHE A 568 5.68 -11.57 2.46
CA PHE A 568 5.90 -12.91 3.01
C PHE A 568 4.58 -13.58 3.38
N PHE A 569 3.64 -12.86 4.00
CA PHE A 569 2.31 -13.40 4.33
C PHE A 569 1.54 -13.82 3.05
N LEU A 570 1.53 -12.99 2.00
CA LEU A 570 0.92 -13.36 0.72
C LEU A 570 1.60 -14.59 0.06
N LYS A 571 2.94 -14.67 0.11
CA LYS A 571 3.71 -15.84 -0.35
C LYS A 571 3.30 -17.11 0.41
N GLU A 572 3.20 -17.05 1.73
CA GLU A 572 2.83 -18.20 2.57
C GLU A 572 1.38 -18.63 2.41
N ILE A 573 0.45 -17.69 2.18
CA ILE A 573 -0.95 -18.02 1.83
C ILE A 573 -1.00 -18.81 0.52
N LEU A 574 -0.18 -18.44 -0.48
CA LEU A 574 -0.04 -19.20 -1.74
C LEU A 574 0.59 -20.59 -1.49
N ARG A 575 1.62 -20.69 -0.65
CA ARG A 575 2.33 -21.94 -0.30
C ARG A 575 1.41 -22.91 0.44
N LEU A 576 0.89 -22.50 1.59
CA LEU A 576 0.07 -23.34 2.50
C LEU A 576 -1.35 -23.58 1.98
N GLY A 577 -1.92 -22.62 1.24
CA GLY A 577 -3.24 -22.76 0.61
C GLY A 577 -3.25 -23.61 -0.65
N TYR A 578 -2.08 -24.09 -1.11
CA TYR A 578 -1.91 -24.74 -2.42
C TYR A 578 -2.48 -23.88 -3.58
N LYS A 579 -2.28 -22.56 -3.49
CA LYS A 579 -2.74 -21.58 -4.49
C LYS A 579 -1.59 -21.09 -5.35
N SER A 580 -1.94 -20.57 -6.52
CA SER A 580 -1.01 -19.91 -7.44
C SER A 580 -1.36 -18.45 -7.71
N CYS A 581 -2.65 -18.10 -7.63
CA CYS A 581 -3.15 -16.74 -7.78
C CYS A 581 -4.14 -16.40 -6.66
N LEU A 582 -4.13 -15.14 -6.23
CA LEU A 582 -5.12 -14.57 -5.31
C LEU A 582 -5.81 -13.38 -5.98
N TYR A 583 -7.13 -13.37 -5.93
CA TYR A 583 -8.00 -12.31 -6.43
C TYR A 583 -8.65 -11.56 -5.26
N TYR A 584 -8.69 -10.24 -5.34
CA TYR A 584 -9.32 -9.36 -4.35
C TYR A 584 -10.22 -8.35 -5.07
N PRO A 585 -11.52 -8.66 -5.24
CA PRO A 585 -12.49 -7.73 -5.78
C PRO A 585 -12.86 -6.65 -4.76
N VAL A 586 -13.01 -5.41 -5.24
CA VAL A 586 -13.42 -4.24 -4.46
C VAL A 586 -14.77 -3.80 -4.99
N TYR A 587 -15.82 -4.08 -4.24
CA TYR A 587 -17.18 -3.63 -4.57
C TYR A 587 -17.36 -2.14 -4.24
N PRO A 588 -18.12 -1.38 -5.04
CA PRO A 588 -18.49 -0.01 -4.71
C PRO A 588 -19.23 0.07 -3.37
N GLN A 589 -18.80 0.97 -2.49
CA GLN A 589 -19.49 1.22 -1.22
C GLN A 589 -20.86 1.87 -1.48
N VAL A 590 -21.93 1.09 -1.34
CA VAL A 590 -23.30 1.62 -1.32
C VAL A 590 -23.48 2.41 -0.02
N LYS A 591 -23.64 3.73 -0.12
CA LYS A 591 -23.95 4.56 1.05
C LYS A 591 -25.40 4.34 1.51
N GLU A 592 -25.54 4.37 2.84
CA GLU A 592 -26.74 4.53 3.65
C GLU A 592 -27.74 3.36 3.77
N GLY A 593 -27.95 2.96 5.04
CA GLY A 593 -29.24 2.47 5.55
C GLY A 593 -29.62 1.02 5.30
N LYS A 594 -29.00 0.31 4.33
CA LYS A 594 -29.33 -1.10 4.04
C LYS A 594 -28.09 -1.95 3.89
N VAL A 595 -27.95 -2.91 4.82
CA VAL A 595 -27.19 -4.16 4.75
C VAL A 595 -25.86 -4.05 3.99
N GLN A 596 -24.73 -4.06 4.73
CA GLN A 596 -23.41 -4.38 4.15
C GLN A 596 -23.59 -5.57 3.22
N SER A 597 -23.23 -5.44 1.94
CA SER A 597 -23.44 -6.52 0.98
C SER A 597 -22.80 -7.80 1.53
N PRO A 598 -23.39 -9.00 1.32
CA PRO A 598 -22.78 -10.26 1.77
C PRO A 598 -21.45 -10.59 1.07
N LYS A 599 -20.94 -9.66 0.23
CA LYS A 599 -19.63 -9.67 -0.43
C LYS A 599 -18.74 -8.49 0.03
N ALA A 600 -19.02 -7.91 1.20
CA ALA A 600 -18.30 -6.76 1.74
C ALA A 600 -16.91 -7.17 2.27
N HIS A 601 -15.91 -7.15 1.39
CA HIS A 601 -14.53 -7.39 1.75
C HIS A 601 -14.00 -6.35 2.74
N SER A 602 -13.22 -6.79 3.72
CA SER A 602 -12.49 -5.88 4.61
C SER A 602 -11.40 -5.17 3.82
N LEU A 603 -11.28 -3.85 3.98
CA LEU A 603 -10.16 -3.06 3.45
C LEU A 603 -8.82 -3.74 3.79
N THR A 604 -8.16 -4.30 2.76
CA THR A 604 -6.93 -5.07 2.93
C THR A 604 -5.72 -4.17 3.13
N SER A 605 -4.99 -4.38 4.24
CA SER A 605 -3.68 -3.77 4.48
C SER A 605 -2.66 -4.10 3.37
N ALA A 606 -2.92 -5.16 2.59
CA ALA A 606 -2.06 -5.61 1.50
C ALA A 606 -2.34 -4.97 0.13
N LEU A 607 -3.33 -4.07 -0.02
CA LEU A 607 -3.80 -3.59 -1.33
C LEU A 607 -2.66 -3.07 -2.22
N HIS A 608 -1.71 -2.31 -1.63
CA HIS A 608 -0.56 -1.75 -2.33
C HIS A 608 0.41 -2.79 -2.92
N TYR A 609 0.40 -4.03 -2.41
CA TYR A 609 1.21 -5.13 -2.93
C TYR A 609 0.50 -5.93 -4.03
N LEU A 610 -0.84 -5.82 -4.13
CA LEU A 610 -1.61 -6.36 -5.24
C LEU A 610 -1.44 -5.46 -6.49
N VAL A 611 -1.85 -5.95 -7.66
CA VAL A 611 -1.91 -5.19 -8.90
C VAL A 611 -3.37 -5.06 -9.35
N PRO A 612 -3.89 -3.85 -9.64
CA PRO A 612 -5.23 -3.71 -10.20
C PRO A 612 -5.28 -4.26 -11.64
N VAL A 613 -6.31 -5.03 -11.96
CA VAL A 613 -6.49 -5.68 -13.26
C VAL A 613 -7.47 -4.87 -14.09
N ARG A 614 -7.06 -4.43 -15.29
CA ARG A 614 -7.91 -3.61 -16.16
C ARG A 614 -9.16 -4.41 -16.61
N PRO A 615 -10.38 -3.84 -16.52
CA PRO A 615 -11.58 -4.46 -17.08
C PRO A 615 -11.53 -4.49 -18.61
N ARG A 616 -12.04 -5.58 -19.20
CA ARG A 616 -12.27 -5.71 -20.64
C ARG A 616 -13.52 -4.93 -21.03
N ARG A 617 -13.42 -4.13 -22.09
CA ARG A 617 -14.58 -3.46 -22.70
C ARG A 617 -15.50 -4.51 -23.32
N GLN A 618 -16.65 -4.75 -22.68
CA GLN A 618 -17.65 -5.69 -23.18
C GLN A 618 -18.51 -5.07 -24.28
N ILE A 619 -18.87 -5.88 -25.26
CA ILE A 619 -19.90 -5.53 -26.26
C ILE A 619 -21.26 -5.89 -25.65
N VAL A 620 -22.23 -4.97 -25.71
CA VAL A 620 -23.61 -5.26 -25.29
C VAL A 620 -24.32 -6.01 -26.41
N TYR A 621 -24.47 -7.32 -26.25
CA TYR A 621 -25.09 -8.20 -27.25
C TYR A 621 -26.62 -8.24 -27.10
N PRO A 622 -27.42 -8.04 -28.17
CA PRO A 622 -28.86 -8.23 -28.14
C PRO A 622 -29.19 -9.74 -28.18
N LEU A 623 -29.11 -10.39 -27.02
CA LEU A 623 -29.21 -11.86 -26.86
C LEU A 623 -30.47 -12.44 -27.52
N GLU A 624 -31.61 -11.79 -27.35
CA GLU A 624 -32.90 -12.18 -27.94
C GLU A 624 -32.87 -12.27 -29.47
N LYS A 625 -32.09 -11.40 -30.13
CA LYS A 625 -31.97 -11.35 -31.61
C LYS A 625 -30.92 -12.32 -32.13
N LEU A 626 -29.92 -12.66 -31.31
CA LEU A 626 -28.80 -13.51 -31.70
C LEU A 626 -29.13 -15.00 -31.51
N GLY A 627 -29.93 -15.35 -30.50
CA GLY A 627 -30.36 -16.73 -30.25
C GLY A 627 -29.17 -17.68 -30.10
N ILE A 628 -29.03 -18.63 -31.03
CA ILE A 628 -27.92 -19.61 -31.07
C ILE A 628 -26.56 -18.93 -31.32
N ASN A 629 -26.55 -17.77 -31.98
CA ASN A 629 -25.33 -16.98 -32.25
C ASN A 629 -24.97 -16.01 -31.10
N ALA A 630 -25.66 -16.10 -29.96
CA ALA A 630 -25.31 -15.31 -28.78
C ALA A 630 -23.94 -15.74 -28.22
N PRO A 631 -23.16 -14.83 -27.61
CA PRO A 631 -21.92 -15.19 -26.94
C PRO A 631 -22.19 -16.13 -25.75
N SER A 632 -21.12 -16.76 -25.23
CA SER A 632 -21.21 -17.58 -24.02
C SER A 632 -21.86 -16.84 -22.86
N LYS A 633 -22.57 -17.58 -21.99
CA LYS A 633 -23.22 -17.03 -20.80
C LYS A 633 -22.26 -16.19 -19.94
N GLU A 634 -21.02 -16.63 -19.74
CA GLU A 634 -20.02 -15.88 -18.95
C GLU A 634 -19.53 -14.55 -19.59
N VAL A 635 -19.86 -14.26 -20.85
CA VAL A 635 -19.61 -12.95 -21.51
C VAL A 635 -20.86 -12.06 -21.46
N SER A 636 -22.04 -12.66 -21.31
CA SER A 636 -23.34 -11.99 -21.27
C SER A 636 -23.95 -11.89 -19.87
N LYS A 637 -23.25 -12.41 -18.85
CA LYS A 637 -23.63 -12.42 -17.43
C LYS A 637 -23.52 -11.02 -16.85
N ASP A 638 -24.66 -10.35 -16.69
CA ASP A 638 -24.72 -9.03 -16.06
C ASP A 638 -24.61 -9.15 -14.54
N ALA A 639 -23.38 -9.26 -14.05
CA ALA A 639 -23.07 -9.32 -12.62
C ALA A 639 -22.79 -7.93 -12.02
N LEU A 640 -22.87 -7.84 -10.69
CA LEU A 640 -22.46 -6.68 -9.90
C LEU A 640 -21.05 -6.23 -10.27
N SER A 641 -20.88 -4.96 -10.63
CA SER A 641 -19.58 -4.35 -10.92
C SER A 641 -18.67 -4.36 -9.68
N TYR A 642 -17.38 -4.61 -9.88
CA TYR A 642 -16.33 -4.46 -8.88
C TYR A 642 -15.01 -4.11 -9.59
N ALA A 643 -14.05 -3.51 -8.88
CA ALA A 643 -12.68 -3.44 -9.37
C ALA A 643 -11.91 -4.69 -8.94
N LEU A 644 -11.13 -5.30 -9.82
CA LEU A 644 -10.37 -6.51 -9.52
C LEU A 644 -8.91 -6.20 -9.21
N ASN A 645 -8.38 -6.76 -8.12
CA ASN A 645 -6.95 -6.76 -7.81
C ASN A 645 -6.43 -8.19 -7.77
N HIS A 646 -5.16 -8.38 -8.12
CA HIS A 646 -4.54 -9.69 -8.29
C HIS A 646 -3.11 -9.73 -7.71
N THR A 647 -2.71 -10.90 -7.20
CA THR A 647 -1.31 -11.25 -6.98
C THR A 647 -1.04 -12.74 -7.24
N ASN A 648 0.20 -13.08 -7.54
CA ASN A 648 0.67 -14.44 -7.78
C ASN A 648 2.10 -14.62 -7.24
N ARG A 649 2.66 -15.83 -7.41
CA ARG A 649 3.99 -16.22 -6.91
C ARG A 649 5.12 -15.33 -7.45
N LYS A 650 5.07 -14.96 -8.74
CA LYS A 650 6.06 -14.07 -9.39
C LYS A 650 6.07 -12.68 -8.76
N LEU A 651 4.88 -12.08 -8.64
CA LEU A 651 4.66 -10.74 -8.10
C LEU A 651 5.07 -10.63 -6.62
N SER A 652 4.98 -11.72 -5.85
CA SER A 652 5.35 -11.75 -4.43
C SER A 652 6.81 -11.34 -4.16
N LEU A 653 7.74 -11.69 -5.05
CA LEU A 653 9.15 -11.26 -4.98
C LEU A 653 9.51 -10.23 -6.07
N GLU A 654 8.53 -9.55 -6.66
CA GLU A 654 8.79 -8.49 -7.63
C GLU A 654 8.96 -7.13 -6.91
N PRO A 655 10.07 -6.40 -7.14
CA PRO A 655 10.19 -5.03 -6.67
C PRO A 655 9.33 -4.12 -7.56
N LYS A 656 8.47 -3.30 -6.95
CA LYS A 656 7.79 -2.20 -7.63
C LYS A 656 8.59 -0.92 -7.41
N ILE A 657 8.71 -0.08 -8.42
CA ILE A 657 9.35 1.23 -8.29
C ILE A 657 8.34 2.19 -7.68
N THR A 658 8.57 2.63 -6.45
CA THR A 658 7.71 3.64 -5.81
C THR A 658 8.07 5.04 -6.30
N VAL A 659 7.05 5.78 -6.72
CA VAL A 659 7.10 7.20 -7.08
C VAL A 659 6.38 7.99 -5.98
N ASN A 660 7.16 8.74 -5.18
CA ASN A 660 6.66 9.53 -4.05
C ASN A 660 6.26 10.97 -4.42
N ALA A 661 6.56 11.44 -5.63
CA ALA A 661 6.18 12.76 -6.11
C ALA A 661 4.67 13.06 -5.93
N LYS A 662 4.34 14.25 -5.44
CA LYS A 662 2.96 14.75 -5.29
C LYS A 662 2.40 15.10 -6.67
N ILE A 663 1.66 14.19 -7.29
CA ILE A 663 1.02 14.39 -8.59
C ILE A 663 -0.42 14.86 -8.35
N VAL A 664 -0.69 16.13 -8.68
CA VAL A 664 -2.00 16.77 -8.51
C VAL A 664 -2.67 16.97 -9.86
N VAL A 665 -3.83 16.36 -10.05
CA VAL A 665 -4.69 16.51 -11.23
C VAL A 665 -5.84 17.44 -10.86
N VAL A 666 -6.08 18.50 -11.64
CA VAL A 666 -7.18 19.44 -11.42
C VAL A 666 -8.24 19.27 -12.50
N GLY A 667 -9.44 18.89 -12.09
CA GLY A 667 -10.60 18.68 -12.95
C GLY A 667 -10.79 17.22 -13.33
N ALA A 668 -11.94 16.66 -12.96
CA ALA A 668 -12.34 15.29 -13.25
C ALA A 668 -12.95 15.12 -14.66
N SER A 669 -12.34 15.72 -15.69
CA SER A 669 -12.75 15.52 -17.08
C SER A 669 -12.24 14.18 -17.63
N ASN A 670 -12.75 13.75 -18.79
CA ASN A 670 -12.33 12.50 -19.44
C ASN A 670 -10.80 12.38 -19.59
N VAL A 671 -10.11 13.50 -19.85
CA VAL A 671 -8.63 13.55 -19.95
C VAL A 671 -7.99 13.30 -18.58
N GLY A 672 -8.48 13.94 -17.52
CA GLY A 672 -7.95 13.76 -16.15
C GLY A 672 -8.21 12.36 -15.60
N ILE A 673 -9.39 11.79 -15.89
CA ILE A 673 -9.73 10.40 -15.52
C ILE A 673 -8.87 9.40 -16.32
N SER A 674 -8.69 9.58 -17.62
CA SER A 674 -7.86 8.69 -18.46
C SER A 674 -6.37 8.75 -18.08
N PHE A 675 -5.88 9.92 -17.68
CA PHE A 675 -4.54 10.07 -17.12
C PHE A 675 -4.37 9.28 -15.80
N LEU A 676 -5.30 9.46 -14.85
CA LEU A 676 -5.28 8.72 -13.58
C LEU A 676 -5.45 7.21 -13.77
N GLU A 677 -6.35 6.78 -14.65
CA GLU A 677 -6.52 5.38 -15.06
C GLU A 677 -5.19 4.80 -15.56
N THR A 678 -4.50 5.51 -16.44
CA THR A 678 -3.23 5.05 -17.02
C THR A 678 -2.17 4.83 -15.94
N LEU A 679 -2.02 5.75 -14.97
CA LEU A 679 -1.06 5.62 -13.88
C LEU A 679 -1.42 4.51 -12.88
N VAL A 680 -2.70 4.35 -12.54
CA VAL A 680 -3.15 3.34 -11.57
C VAL A 680 -2.97 1.91 -12.11
N PHE A 681 -3.17 1.68 -13.41
CA PHE A 681 -2.99 0.37 -14.04
C PHE A 681 -1.55 0.06 -14.47
N CYS A 682 -0.54 0.88 -14.12
CA CYS A 682 0.87 0.54 -14.29
C CYS A 682 1.32 -0.49 -13.24
N SER A 683 1.57 -1.74 -13.65
CA SER A 683 1.90 -2.85 -12.73
C SER A 683 3.24 -2.71 -11.99
N HIS A 684 4.24 -2.15 -12.65
CA HIS A 684 5.63 -2.03 -12.18
C HIS A 684 5.92 -0.74 -11.39
N LEU A 685 5.01 0.24 -11.44
CA LEU A 685 5.10 1.49 -10.68
C LEU A 685 4.12 1.48 -9.52
N LYS A 686 4.46 2.21 -8.45
CA LYS A 686 3.58 2.47 -7.30
C LYS A 686 3.60 3.96 -7.03
N PHE A 687 2.50 4.67 -7.31
CA PHE A 687 2.38 6.08 -6.96
C PHE A 687 1.86 6.22 -5.54
N SER A 688 2.62 6.88 -4.66
CA SER A 688 2.21 7.07 -3.25
C SER A 688 1.24 8.24 -3.07
N ASN A 689 1.38 9.29 -3.89
CA ASN A 689 0.79 10.61 -3.64
C ASN A 689 0.00 11.13 -4.87
N LEU A 690 -0.99 10.35 -5.37
CA LEU A 690 -1.92 10.81 -6.42
C LEU A 690 -3.11 11.57 -5.81
N THR A 691 -3.34 12.82 -6.24
CA THR A 691 -4.47 13.63 -5.77
C THR A 691 -5.27 14.22 -6.93
N LEU A 692 -6.61 14.10 -6.85
CA LEU A 692 -7.56 14.74 -7.76
C LEU A 692 -8.30 15.88 -7.05
N ILE A 693 -8.16 17.11 -7.56
CA ILE A 693 -8.96 18.27 -7.15
C ILE A 693 -10.15 18.39 -8.11
N SER A 694 -11.37 18.31 -7.59
CA SER A 694 -12.59 18.38 -8.41
C SER A 694 -13.76 18.99 -7.63
N THR A 695 -14.53 19.86 -8.26
CA THR A 695 -15.68 20.54 -7.64
C THR A 695 -16.75 19.57 -7.14
N TYR A 696 -16.86 18.40 -7.77
CA TYR A 696 -17.84 17.36 -7.46
C TYR A 696 -17.16 16.01 -7.16
N GLY A 697 -15.86 16.02 -6.81
CA GLY A 697 -15.09 14.80 -6.56
C GLY A 697 -14.93 13.90 -7.80
N LEU A 698 -14.83 12.59 -7.57
CA LEU A 698 -14.77 11.58 -8.64
C LEU A 698 -16.17 11.35 -9.26
N PRO A 699 -16.26 11.21 -10.60
CA PRO A 699 -17.45 10.68 -11.28
C PRO A 699 -17.82 9.28 -10.77
N GLY A 700 -19.04 8.81 -11.07
CA GLY A 700 -19.57 7.55 -10.53
C GLY A 700 -20.19 7.68 -9.13
N LYS A 701 -19.62 8.49 -8.22
CA LYS A 701 -20.28 8.82 -6.95
C LYS A 701 -21.56 9.63 -7.25
N LYS A 702 -22.71 9.18 -6.72
CA LYS A 702 -24.06 9.77 -6.94
C LYS A 702 -24.25 11.12 -6.23
N LEU A 703 -23.43 12.11 -6.59
CA LEU A 703 -23.43 13.47 -6.02
C LEU A 703 -24.38 14.44 -6.77
N LEU A 704 -24.94 14.00 -7.89
CA LEU A 704 -26.02 14.66 -8.63
C LEU A 704 -27.12 13.62 -8.87
N GLY A 705 -28.39 14.03 -8.76
CA GLY A 705 -29.53 13.15 -9.02
C GLY A 705 -29.59 12.71 -10.48
N ASN A 706 -30.13 11.51 -10.73
CA ASN A 706 -30.22 10.95 -12.09
C ASN A 706 -30.90 11.90 -13.09
N GLU A 707 -31.92 12.66 -12.66
CA GLU A 707 -32.60 13.65 -13.51
C GLU A 707 -31.68 14.82 -13.91
N GLN A 708 -30.82 15.30 -13.01
CA GLN A 708 -29.90 16.42 -13.28
C GLN A 708 -28.82 16.03 -14.30
N ARG A 709 -28.35 14.76 -14.25
CA ARG A 709 -27.35 14.24 -15.19
C ARG A 709 -27.88 14.12 -16.63
N LYS A 710 -29.20 13.88 -16.83
CA LYS A 710 -29.82 13.77 -18.17
C LYS A 710 -29.77 15.07 -18.99
N PHE A 711 -29.61 16.22 -18.34
CA PHE A 711 -29.49 17.54 -19.01
C PHE A 711 -28.05 17.92 -19.37
N LEU A 712 -27.05 17.10 -19.00
CA LEU A 712 -25.67 17.30 -19.38
C LEU A 712 -25.35 16.55 -20.69
N ALA A 713 -24.56 17.17 -21.56
CA ALA A 713 -24.00 16.47 -22.71
C ALA A 713 -23.12 15.30 -22.24
N ASN A 714 -23.32 14.13 -22.82
CA ASN A 714 -22.57 12.93 -22.49
C ASN A 714 -21.59 12.60 -23.63
N ASP A 715 -20.30 12.66 -23.35
CA ASP A 715 -19.24 12.31 -24.32
C ASP A 715 -19.12 10.79 -24.56
N HIS A 716 -19.89 9.97 -23.84
CA HIS A 716 -19.91 8.50 -23.89
C HIS A 716 -18.55 7.79 -23.67
N CYS A 717 -17.52 8.52 -23.23
CA CYS A 717 -16.17 8.01 -23.00
C CYS A 717 -16.07 7.13 -21.74
N TYR A 718 -16.83 7.49 -20.70
CA TYR A 718 -16.98 6.74 -19.46
C TYR A 718 -18.44 6.74 -19.03
N ASN A 719 -18.91 5.65 -18.44
CA ASN A 719 -20.20 5.52 -17.78
C ASN A 719 -20.01 5.22 -16.27
N ASP A 720 -21.09 5.28 -15.48
CA ASP A 720 -21.01 5.01 -14.04
C ASP A 720 -20.42 3.62 -13.71
N ARG A 721 -20.71 2.60 -14.53
CA ARG A 721 -20.16 1.23 -14.40
C ARG A 721 -18.65 1.21 -14.60
N ASP A 722 -18.12 1.97 -15.56
CA ASP A 722 -16.67 2.03 -15.80
C ASP A 722 -15.95 2.59 -14.57
N HIS A 723 -16.53 3.60 -13.91
CA HIS A 723 -15.98 4.16 -12.67
C HIS A 723 -16.03 3.16 -11.50
N GLU A 724 -17.08 2.33 -11.41
CA GLU A 724 -17.17 1.22 -10.46
C GLU A 724 -16.11 0.13 -10.72
N LEU A 725 -15.90 -0.25 -12.00
CA LEU A 725 -14.93 -1.27 -12.41
C LEU A 725 -13.46 -0.81 -12.25
N MET A 726 -13.19 0.50 -12.28
CA MET A 726 -11.85 1.05 -12.03
C MET A 726 -11.56 1.28 -10.55
N SER A 727 -12.57 1.64 -9.75
CA SER A 727 -12.43 2.03 -8.33
C SER A 727 -11.25 2.98 -8.04
N LEU A 728 -11.13 4.06 -8.83
CA LEU A 728 -10.03 5.04 -8.67
C LEU A 728 -9.93 5.62 -7.26
N CYS A 729 -11.03 5.65 -6.49
CA CYS A 729 -11.02 6.09 -5.08
C CYS A 729 -10.24 5.17 -4.13
N SER A 730 -9.84 3.98 -4.56
CA SER A 730 -8.93 3.09 -3.82
C SER A 730 -7.46 3.49 -3.95
N TRP A 731 -7.12 4.34 -4.93
CA TRP A 731 -5.74 4.66 -5.32
C TRP A 731 -5.45 6.17 -5.40
N VAL A 732 -6.47 7.00 -5.52
CA VAL A 732 -6.36 8.46 -5.73
C VAL A 732 -7.08 9.19 -4.60
N ASN A 733 -6.37 10.09 -3.90
CA ASN A 733 -6.99 10.98 -2.92
C ASN A 733 -7.86 12.02 -3.64
N VAL A 734 -9.02 12.36 -3.09
CA VAL A 734 -10.01 13.25 -3.75
C VAL A 734 -10.30 14.46 -2.89
N VAL A 735 -9.82 15.61 -3.32
CA VAL A 735 -10.13 16.91 -2.71
C VAL A 735 -11.37 17.48 -3.40
N VAL A 736 -12.52 17.43 -2.72
CA VAL A 736 -13.79 17.96 -3.23
C VAL A 736 -13.84 19.47 -3.02
N ALA A 737 -13.23 20.21 -3.95
CA ALA A 737 -13.09 21.66 -3.87
C ALA A 737 -12.96 22.30 -5.26
N LYS A 738 -13.27 23.60 -5.35
CA LYS A 738 -13.03 24.39 -6.57
C LYS A 738 -11.64 25.02 -6.50
N MET A 739 -10.78 24.81 -7.50
CA MET A 739 -9.55 25.58 -7.65
C MET A 739 -9.87 27.06 -7.85
N THR A 740 -9.17 27.94 -7.12
CA THR A 740 -9.33 29.41 -7.23
C THR A 740 -8.05 30.08 -7.74
N ALA A 741 -6.87 29.64 -7.34
CA ALA A 741 -5.59 30.16 -7.80
C ALA A 741 -4.49 29.08 -7.84
N ILE A 742 -3.40 29.38 -8.55
CA ILE A 742 -2.19 28.54 -8.62
C ILE A 742 -0.98 29.45 -8.36
N ASP A 743 -0.21 29.15 -7.32
CA ASP A 743 1.12 29.71 -7.11
C ASP A 743 2.16 28.74 -7.69
N ARG A 744 2.82 29.16 -8.79
CA ARG A 744 3.83 28.35 -9.47
C ARG A 744 5.20 28.41 -8.78
N THR A 745 5.48 29.49 -8.06
CA THR A 745 6.73 29.73 -7.34
C THR A 745 6.81 28.91 -6.07
N ALA A 746 5.72 28.84 -5.30
CA ALA A 746 5.59 28.01 -4.10
C ALA A 746 5.09 26.58 -4.38
N LYS A 747 4.82 26.24 -5.66
CA LYS A 747 4.19 24.99 -6.12
C LYS A 747 2.91 24.61 -5.35
N GLN A 748 1.97 25.54 -5.27
CA GLN A 748 0.74 25.44 -4.50
C GLN A 748 -0.50 25.68 -5.36
N VAL A 749 -1.55 24.88 -5.12
CA VAL A 749 -2.91 25.12 -5.63
C VAL A 749 -3.77 25.60 -4.48
N VAL A 750 -4.38 26.79 -4.64
CA VAL A 750 -5.35 27.32 -3.69
C VAL A 750 -6.75 26.85 -4.12
N VAL A 751 -7.46 26.22 -3.20
CA VAL A 751 -8.84 25.75 -3.41
C VAL A 751 -9.82 26.52 -2.53
N SER A 752 -11.11 26.43 -2.86
CA SER A 752 -12.21 27.05 -2.13
C SER A 752 -12.13 26.80 -0.62
N ARG A 753 -12.40 27.84 0.19
CA ARG A 753 -12.12 27.92 1.65
C ARG A 753 -10.63 28.12 2.00
N GLU A 754 -9.84 28.69 1.09
CA GLU A 754 -8.41 29.04 1.27
C GLU A 754 -7.50 27.86 1.69
N LYS A 755 -7.95 26.62 1.49
CA LYS A 755 -7.12 25.43 1.68
C LYS A 755 -6.07 25.38 0.58
N VAL A 756 -4.85 24.95 0.93
CA VAL A 756 -3.71 24.85 0.02
C VAL A 756 -3.37 23.38 -0.23
N VAL A 757 -3.07 23.03 -1.48
CA VAL A 757 -2.58 21.70 -1.88
C VAL A 757 -1.22 21.86 -2.57
N LEU A 758 -0.18 21.25 -1.99
CA LEU A 758 1.18 21.22 -2.53
C LEU A 758 1.30 20.22 -3.69
N TYR A 759 2.15 20.50 -4.68
CA TYR A 759 2.41 19.59 -5.81
C TYR A 759 3.89 19.57 -6.23
N ASP A 760 4.33 18.44 -6.76
CA ASP A 760 5.56 18.35 -7.58
C ASP A 760 5.23 18.46 -9.06
N HIS A 761 4.14 17.79 -9.48
CA HIS A 761 3.60 17.84 -10.83
C HIS A 761 2.13 18.23 -10.81
N LEU A 762 1.79 19.30 -11.53
CA LEU A 762 0.41 19.80 -11.66
C LEU A 762 -0.11 19.54 -13.09
N ILE A 763 -1.20 18.77 -13.18
CA ILE A 763 -1.87 18.44 -14.44
C ILE A 763 -3.22 19.16 -14.48
N LEU A 764 -3.41 20.05 -15.45
CA LEU A 764 -4.65 20.83 -15.59
C LEU A 764 -5.58 20.19 -16.62
N CYS A 765 -6.68 19.61 -16.13
CA CYS A 765 -7.72 18.93 -16.90
C CYS A 765 -9.11 19.57 -16.64
N THR A 766 -9.16 20.88 -16.48
CA THR A 766 -10.36 21.66 -16.07
C THR A 766 -11.48 21.73 -17.11
N GLY A 767 -11.28 21.16 -18.30
CA GLY A 767 -12.27 21.18 -19.38
C GLY A 767 -12.45 22.55 -20.02
N ARG A 768 -13.62 22.77 -20.65
CA ARG A 768 -14.01 24.03 -21.31
C ARG A 768 -15.42 24.40 -20.85
N GLN A 769 -15.72 25.69 -20.81
CA GLN A 769 -17.07 26.22 -20.58
C GLN A 769 -17.56 26.95 -21.84
N TYR A 770 -18.87 26.91 -22.10
CA TYR A 770 -19.47 27.74 -23.15
C TYR A 770 -19.30 29.21 -22.81
N GLN A 771 -18.70 29.97 -23.73
CA GLN A 771 -18.64 31.41 -23.63
C GLN A 771 -20.01 31.97 -24.03
N GLY A 772 -20.78 32.40 -23.04
CA GLY A 772 -21.96 33.23 -23.30
C GLY A 772 -21.49 34.57 -23.84
N SER A 773 -21.85 34.89 -25.08
CA SER A 773 -21.81 36.27 -25.58
C SER A 773 -22.89 37.05 -24.83
N SER A 774 -22.46 37.83 -23.83
CA SER A 774 -23.27 38.82 -23.11
C SER A 774 -23.57 40.02 -24.00
#